data_AF-A0A7S0PUP0-F1
#
_entry.id   AF-A0A7S0PUP0-F1
#
_cell.length_a   1.000
_cell.length_b   1.000
_cell.length_c   1.000
_cell.angle_alpha   90.00
_cell.angle_beta   90.00
_cell.angle_gamma   90.00
#
_symmetry.space_group_name_H-M   'P 1'
#
loop_
_entity.id
_entity.type
_entity.pdbx_description
1 polymer ?
#
loop_
_entity_poly.entity_id
_entity_poly.type
_entity_poly.pdbx_seq_one_letter_code
_entity_poly.pdbx_strand_id
1 'polypeptide(L)'
;KMEWLEPGGDSLRPASAATVVSANGDVHDPSKPPGWWPSVTTWPIVKGEERRHKVMGVEVQEQETFGVDYVTGRDVIRCLRTVLPEYSEDELWEVSDSLMVQVNATYGPMPPELAATQNIALAAEDLAEKLERLLDDAHSCAVAKALWRLAAKARLTPDMFAVHRKGFGVVCHPDNKRGVKAGDLVVDFLGELYPPWAWQAKQDAIKTVQRIRGMRESGPPEFYNMQLERPAGDAEGFSILFVDAMHHNNYAARLSHSCDPNVEVSLKAIDGKYCINFYAKRDVKAGEELCYNYHSCTDSMKEVEAAFCLCGARGCRASYLAFVGEQGNSHVLKRCHRLVERQAALLAAGDAPAGSIPTSDAVAAMEEVGLKLGRGLLRDVPTWLTHYVAHCALYMKREVAKLPRHILDDHRKTVEKELAKSKGGWKPPPFGLGDAEIEAMAVRENRLQSMAICLSRVRYMLGRGPEKLPFASAPPPTRPLTAREVAEKMFGPKDSMVQGLLQAMKPHARSVGKDVEGDHSAEIRHAEFNAEVERIAREATDPENDPEKSLKSGLIRLRDALASMPPTPSARHDVAAELVHLHAHTRRYWSVRRGDHHGAFTAEEIPVRENEVNSFGIGAEGASEQIVKQVRPEYKAGTAGGALLVWYKQEMSDPLQWVNANRRGCVVVPDVSCAYSPRPGVAVAKCGAREREAWLAHLAEHPEDPWPQHTGPWGPANAQRLIGSPVLDAFMAAHEAGWGTRFGGGRDEEDEPGRPRLDPDVLTWLLDRKHPEC
;
A
#
# COMPACT_ATOMS: atom_id res chain seq x y z
N LYS A 1 -11.87 31.07 -1.70
CA LYS A 1 -10.65 30.53 -1.05
C LYS A 1 -10.83 29.02 -0.99
N MET A 2 -9.92 28.22 -1.54
CA MET A 2 -10.03 26.75 -1.56
C MET A 2 -9.73 26.20 -0.17
N GLU A 3 -10.77 25.86 0.58
CA GLU A 3 -10.64 25.17 1.86
C GLU A 3 -11.00 23.70 1.67
N TRP A 4 -9.98 22.87 1.91
CA TRP A 4 -10.12 21.43 2.02
C TRP A 4 -10.99 21.13 3.23
N LEU A 5 -12.16 20.55 2.98
CA LEU A 5 -13.11 20.03 3.97
C LEU A 5 -13.43 21.02 5.10
N GLU A 6 -14.42 21.90 4.88
CA GLU A 6 -15.53 22.21 5.80
C GLU A 6 -16.58 23.08 5.06
N PRO A 7 -17.87 22.99 5.44
CA PRO A 7 -18.99 23.58 4.70
C PRO A 7 -19.15 25.08 5.00
N GLY A 8 -18.94 25.91 3.98
CA GLY A 8 -19.27 27.33 4.00
C GLY A 8 -18.20 28.21 3.36
N GLY A 9 -18.52 28.86 2.24
CA GLY A 9 -17.66 29.92 1.70
C GLY A 9 -17.85 30.22 0.21
N ASP A 10 -18.95 30.90 -0.11
CA ASP A 10 -19.16 31.89 -1.19
C ASP A 10 -18.53 31.69 -2.58
N SER A 11 -19.41 31.57 -3.59
CA SER A 11 -19.08 31.70 -5.02
C SER A 11 -19.23 33.13 -5.53
N LEU A 12 -18.35 33.52 -6.45
CA LEU A 12 -18.52 34.70 -7.30
C LEU A 12 -19.59 34.40 -8.38
N ARG A 13 -20.75 35.05 -8.19
CA ARG A 13 -22.01 35.09 -8.97
C ARG A 13 -23.09 34.09 -8.49
N PRO A 14 -24.36 34.57 -8.40
CA PRO A 14 -25.33 34.05 -7.45
C PRO A 14 -25.78 32.65 -7.86
N ALA A 15 -25.90 31.78 -6.86
CA ALA A 15 -26.55 30.49 -6.99
C ALA A 15 -27.89 30.65 -7.73
N SER A 16 -28.22 29.71 -8.61
CA SER A 16 -29.63 29.54 -8.96
C SER A 16 -30.37 29.26 -7.64
N ALA A 17 -31.60 29.74 -7.48
CA ALA A 17 -32.35 29.61 -6.22
C ALA A 17 -32.62 28.14 -5.78
N ALA A 18 -32.14 27.14 -6.54
CA ALA A 18 -32.36 25.72 -6.35
C ALA A 18 -31.12 24.92 -5.89
N THR A 19 -29.94 25.54 -5.73
CA THR A 19 -28.76 24.84 -5.20
C THR A 19 -28.95 24.52 -3.71
N VAL A 20 -28.98 23.23 -3.37
CA VAL A 20 -29.10 22.75 -1.99
C VAL A 20 -27.74 22.24 -1.54
N VAL A 21 -27.20 22.85 -0.49
CA VAL A 21 -26.01 22.34 0.20
C VAL A 21 -26.49 21.51 1.38
N SER A 22 -26.32 20.19 1.31
CA SER A 22 -26.68 19.31 2.42
C SER A 22 -25.60 19.38 3.50
N ALA A 23 -25.99 19.07 4.74
CA ALA A 23 -25.11 19.19 5.90
C ALA A 23 -23.88 18.24 5.87
N ASN A 24 -23.74 17.37 4.85
CA ASN A 24 -22.56 16.50 4.63
C ASN A 24 -21.52 17.12 3.67
N GLY A 25 -21.77 18.35 3.20
CA GLY A 25 -20.90 19.02 2.24
C GLY A 25 -21.19 18.67 0.77
N ASP A 26 -22.21 17.84 0.50
CA ASP A 26 -22.64 17.62 -0.89
C ASP A 26 -23.37 18.86 -1.41
N VAL A 27 -22.92 19.32 -2.57
CA VAL A 27 -23.54 20.39 -3.33
C VAL A 27 -24.42 19.72 -4.38
N HIS A 28 -25.74 19.79 -4.18
CA HIS A 28 -26.71 19.24 -5.11
C HIS A 28 -27.46 20.38 -5.82
N ASP A 29 -27.27 20.50 -7.13
CA ASP A 29 -28.14 21.28 -8.01
C ASP A 29 -29.02 20.29 -8.78
N PRO A 30 -30.33 20.16 -8.47
CA PRO A 30 -31.22 19.22 -9.15
C PRO A 30 -31.37 19.46 -10.65
N SER A 31 -30.85 20.57 -11.17
CA SER A 31 -30.78 20.86 -12.62
C SER A 31 -29.48 20.40 -13.29
N LYS A 32 -28.51 19.85 -12.54
CA LYS A 32 -27.19 19.42 -13.04
C LYS A 32 -26.76 18.05 -12.46
N PRO A 33 -26.02 17.22 -13.19
CA PRO A 33 -25.57 15.92 -12.68
C PRO A 33 -24.55 16.05 -11.52
N PRO A 34 -24.47 15.06 -10.62
CA PRO A 34 -23.50 15.04 -9.51
C PRO A 34 -22.04 15.13 -10.00
N GLY A 35 -21.18 15.89 -9.31
CA GLY A 35 -19.73 15.95 -9.58
C GLY A 35 -19.23 17.12 -10.44
N TRP A 36 -20.07 18.11 -10.75
CA TRP A 36 -19.67 19.23 -11.61
C TRP A 36 -18.98 20.38 -10.83
N TRP A 37 -17.74 20.73 -11.18
CA TRP A 37 -17.06 21.94 -10.71
C TRP A 37 -16.68 22.88 -11.88
N PRO A 38 -16.81 24.22 -11.71
CA PRO A 38 -16.51 25.19 -12.75
C PRO A 38 -14.99 25.47 -12.91
N SER A 39 -14.60 25.59 -14.19
CA SER A 39 -13.31 26.08 -14.69
C SER A 39 -12.97 27.48 -14.16
N VAL A 40 -11.68 27.77 -14.05
CA VAL A 40 -11.11 29.09 -13.72
C VAL A 40 -11.55 30.13 -14.76
N THR A 41 -11.80 31.36 -14.30
CA THR A 41 -12.42 32.46 -15.06
C THR A 41 -11.44 33.43 -15.72
N THR A 42 -10.14 33.39 -15.38
CA THR A 42 -9.11 34.25 -16.00
C THR A 42 -7.73 33.57 -16.06
N TRP A 43 -7.08 33.57 -17.22
CA TRP A 43 -5.83 32.84 -17.50
C TRP A 43 -4.66 33.73 -17.95
N PRO A 44 -3.40 33.24 -17.93
CA PRO A 44 -2.24 33.98 -18.43
C PRO A 44 -2.44 34.40 -19.88
N ILE A 45 -2.27 35.69 -20.14
CA ILE A 45 -2.38 36.26 -21.48
C ILE A 45 -1.12 35.90 -22.26
N VAL A 46 -1.24 34.96 -23.19
CA VAL A 46 -0.15 34.64 -24.13
C VAL A 46 -0.40 35.43 -25.41
N LYS A 47 0.42 36.48 -25.64
CA LYS A 47 0.35 37.38 -26.82
C LYS A 47 -1.00 38.11 -26.99
N GLY A 48 -1.61 38.54 -25.90
CA GLY A 48 -2.86 39.33 -25.94
C GLY A 48 -4.14 38.50 -25.97
N GLU A 49 -4.04 37.17 -26.04
CA GLU A 49 -5.18 36.26 -26.00
C GLU A 49 -5.14 35.39 -24.73
N GLU A 50 -6.30 35.27 -24.10
CA GLU A 50 -6.54 34.30 -23.04
C GLU A 50 -6.72 32.92 -23.68
N ARG A 51 -5.64 32.12 -23.74
CA ARG A 51 -5.66 30.79 -24.36
C ARG A 51 -5.63 29.69 -23.31
N ARG A 52 -6.73 28.93 -23.26
CA ARG A 52 -7.01 27.86 -22.28
C ARG A 52 -6.20 26.58 -22.49
N HIS A 53 -5.97 26.19 -23.74
CA HIS A 53 -5.42 24.89 -24.15
C HIS A 53 -5.25 24.85 -25.67
N LYS A 54 -4.55 23.83 -26.18
CA LYS A 54 -4.52 23.56 -27.62
C LYS A 54 -5.90 23.17 -28.13
N VAL A 55 -6.31 23.79 -29.24
CA VAL A 55 -7.64 23.54 -29.81
C VAL A 55 -7.65 22.21 -30.56
N MET A 56 -8.52 21.29 -30.13
CA MET A 56 -8.76 20.01 -30.80
C MET A 56 -9.31 20.24 -32.23
N GLY A 57 -8.79 19.50 -33.21
CA GLY A 57 -9.11 19.65 -34.63
C GLY A 57 -8.43 20.84 -35.32
N VAL A 58 -7.60 21.62 -34.62
CA VAL A 58 -6.89 22.79 -35.20
C VAL A 58 -5.40 22.75 -34.87
N GLU A 59 -5.06 22.70 -33.58
CA GLU A 59 -3.67 22.66 -33.12
C GLU A 59 -3.23 21.23 -32.78
N VAL A 60 -4.15 20.42 -32.28
CA VAL A 60 -3.98 18.99 -31.94
C VAL A 60 -5.15 18.18 -32.49
N GLN A 61 -4.98 16.88 -32.67
CA GLN A 61 -6.07 15.96 -33.04
C GLN A 61 -5.96 14.65 -32.24
N GLU A 62 -7.10 14.06 -31.93
CA GLU A 62 -7.19 12.70 -31.40
C GLU A 62 -7.24 11.71 -32.57
N GLN A 63 -6.50 10.60 -32.45
CA GLN A 63 -6.52 9.51 -33.43
C GLN A 63 -6.04 8.21 -32.78
N GLU A 64 -6.21 7.07 -33.47
CA GLU A 64 -5.44 5.88 -33.09
C GLU A 64 -3.94 6.15 -33.24
N THR A 65 -3.18 5.67 -32.26
CA THR A 65 -1.72 5.76 -32.26
C THR A 65 -1.10 4.39 -32.20
N PHE A 66 0.08 4.31 -32.79
CA PHE A 66 0.83 3.10 -33.03
C PHE A 66 2.28 3.33 -32.61
N GLY A 67 2.96 2.25 -32.24
CA GLY A 67 4.34 2.33 -31.84
C GLY A 67 5.02 0.97 -31.88
N VAL A 68 6.26 0.93 -31.42
CA VAL A 68 7.10 -0.27 -31.44
C VAL A 68 7.67 -0.52 -30.06
N ASP A 69 7.91 -1.78 -29.74
CA ASP A 69 8.63 -2.14 -28.52
C ASP A 69 10.12 -1.78 -28.62
N TYR A 70 10.81 -1.87 -27.49
CA TYR A 70 12.24 -1.55 -27.39
C TYR A 70 13.14 -2.39 -28.31
N VAL A 71 12.82 -3.68 -28.51
CA VAL A 71 13.61 -4.59 -29.36
C VAL A 71 13.48 -4.17 -30.81
N THR A 72 12.25 -3.92 -31.28
CA THR A 72 12.02 -3.45 -32.65
C THR A 72 12.67 -2.08 -32.88
N GLY A 73 12.54 -1.12 -31.95
CA GLY A 73 13.22 0.18 -32.06
C GLY A 73 14.74 0.04 -32.21
N ARG A 74 15.38 -0.80 -31.39
CA ARG A 74 16.82 -1.10 -31.51
C ARG A 74 17.18 -1.72 -32.87
N ASP A 75 16.35 -2.63 -33.36
CA ASP A 75 16.63 -3.34 -34.61
C ASP A 75 16.37 -2.47 -35.86
N VAL A 76 15.48 -1.47 -35.77
CA VAL A 76 15.37 -0.36 -36.74
C VAL A 76 16.70 0.39 -36.82
N ILE A 77 17.25 0.85 -35.70
CA ILE A 77 18.53 1.59 -35.66
C ILE A 77 19.67 0.75 -36.25
N ARG A 78 19.74 -0.54 -35.91
CA ARG A 78 20.73 -1.46 -36.50
C ARG A 78 20.58 -1.58 -38.01
N CYS A 79 19.36 -1.60 -38.52
CA CYS A 79 19.11 -1.64 -39.95
C CYS A 79 19.57 -0.34 -40.62
N LEU A 80 19.19 0.82 -40.08
CA LEU A 80 19.59 2.13 -40.60
C LEU A 80 21.12 2.27 -40.64
N ARG A 81 21.82 1.87 -39.58
CA ARG A 81 23.30 1.91 -39.49
C ARG A 81 24.01 1.09 -40.57
N THR A 82 23.37 0.05 -41.11
CA THR A 82 23.97 -0.75 -42.20
C THR A 82 24.04 0.00 -43.53
N VAL A 83 23.17 0.99 -43.72
CA VAL A 83 23.11 1.83 -44.92
C VAL A 83 23.75 3.19 -44.67
N LEU A 84 23.67 3.70 -43.44
CA LEU A 84 24.19 4.97 -42.98
C LEU A 84 25.26 4.76 -41.88
N PRO A 85 26.39 4.10 -42.17
CA PRO A 85 27.42 3.81 -41.17
C PRO A 85 28.14 5.07 -40.65
N GLU A 86 28.12 6.16 -41.41
CA GLU A 86 28.71 7.45 -41.07
C GLU A 86 27.83 8.31 -40.15
N TYR A 87 26.54 7.99 -40.02
CA TYR A 87 25.63 8.69 -39.12
C TYR A 87 25.96 8.32 -37.67
N SER A 88 26.02 9.34 -36.82
CA SER A 88 26.06 9.18 -35.38
C SER A 88 24.79 8.47 -34.88
N GLU A 89 24.84 7.96 -33.65
CA GLU A 89 23.67 7.32 -33.07
C GLU A 89 22.49 8.28 -32.92
N ASP A 90 22.75 9.55 -32.60
CA ASP A 90 21.73 10.59 -32.44
C ASP A 90 21.01 10.84 -33.78
N GLU A 91 21.75 10.98 -34.87
CA GLU A 91 21.16 11.16 -36.22
C GLU A 91 20.32 9.95 -36.65
N LEU A 92 20.74 8.72 -36.32
CA LEU A 92 19.94 7.52 -36.59
C LEU A 92 18.63 7.50 -35.80
N TRP A 93 18.64 7.97 -34.55
CA TRP A 93 17.43 8.10 -33.74
C TRP A 93 16.52 9.22 -34.24
N GLU A 94 17.05 10.34 -34.75
CA GLU A 94 16.22 11.37 -35.40
C GLU A 94 15.47 10.84 -36.63
N VAL A 95 16.09 9.94 -37.42
CA VAL A 95 15.43 9.22 -38.51
C VAL A 95 14.34 8.30 -37.96
N SER A 96 14.61 7.57 -36.87
CA SER A 96 13.62 6.71 -36.20
C SER A 96 12.44 7.50 -35.66
N ASP A 97 12.65 8.67 -35.06
CA ASP A 97 11.58 9.54 -34.55
C ASP A 97 10.70 10.03 -35.70
N SER A 98 11.30 10.42 -36.83
CA SER A 98 10.57 10.79 -38.04
C SER A 98 9.74 9.61 -38.59
N LEU A 99 10.28 8.39 -38.51
CA LEU A 99 9.54 7.18 -38.84
C LEU A 99 8.38 6.93 -37.89
N MET A 100 8.50 7.19 -36.59
CA MET A 100 7.37 7.05 -35.64
C MET A 100 6.24 8.06 -35.93
N VAL A 101 6.58 9.27 -36.34
CA VAL A 101 5.58 10.24 -36.85
C VAL A 101 4.88 9.68 -38.08
N GLN A 102 5.64 9.09 -39.02
CA GLN A 102 5.05 8.47 -40.21
C GLN A 102 4.20 7.25 -39.87
N VAL A 103 4.59 6.42 -38.89
CA VAL A 103 3.81 5.28 -38.41
C VAL A 103 2.41 5.74 -37.98
N ASN A 104 2.31 6.79 -37.17
CA ASN A 104 1.02 7.34 -36.77
C ASN A 104 0.24 7.95 -37.95
N ALA A 105 0.91 8.55 -38.94
CA ALA A 105 0.26 9.09 -40.13
C ALA A 105 -0.24 7.99 -41.09
N THR A 106 0.47 6.86 -41.20
CA THR A 106 0.13 5.72 -42.07
C THR A 106 -0.99 4.89 -41.47
N TYR A 107 -0.89 4.51 -40.19
CA TYR A 107 -1.85 3.58 -39.58
C TYR A 107 -2.94 4.26 -38.76
N GLY A 108 -2.72 5.47 -38.24
CA GLY A 108 -3.71 6.16 -37.41
C GLY A 108 -5.07 6.41 -38.06
N PRO A 109 -5.14 6.72 -39.38
CA PRO A 109 -6.40 6.84 -40.10
C PRO A 109 -7.09 5.51 -40.43
N MET A 110 -6.47 4.36 -40.12
CA MET A 110 -7.04 3.06 -40.47
C MET A 110 -8.25 2.71 -39.58
N PRO A 111 -9.24 1.98 -40.13
CA PRO A 111 -10.41 1.59 -39.38
C PRO A 111 -10.08 0.70 -38.16
N PRO A 112 -10.83 0.82 -37.04
CA PRO A 112 -10.55 0.03 -35.84
C PRO A 112 -10.60 -1.49 -36.06
N GLU A 113 -11.34 -1.97 -37.06
CA GLU A 113 -11.50 -3.39 -37.41
C GLU A 113 -10.23 -4.01 -38.00
N LEU A 114 -9.24 -3.20 -38.41
CA LEU A 114 -7.95 -3.69 -38.88
C LEU A 114 -7.14 -4.31 -37.73
N ALA A 115 -6.22 -5.21 -38.07
CA ALA A 115 -5.39 -5.89 -37.07
C ALA A 115 -4.68 -4.88 -36.14
N ALA A 116 -4.68 -5.17 -34.83
CA ALA A 116 -4.00 -4.33 -33.84
C ALA A 116 -2.47 -4.31 -34.03
N THR A 117 -1.93 -5.27 -34.78
CA THR A 117 -0.51 -5.35 -35.13
C THR A 117 -0.35 -5.20 -36.63
N GLN A 118 0.54 -4.29 -37.03
CA GLN A 118 0.91 -3.95 -38.40
C GLN A 118 2.41 -4.21 -38.62
N ASN A 119 2.87 -4.13 -39.87
CA ASN A 119 4.29 -4.26 -40.21
C ASN A 119 4.86 -2.88 -40.55
N ILE A 120 5.96 -2.47 -39.92
CA ILE A 120 6.59 -1.13 -40.09
C ILE A 120 6.96 -0.80 -41.54
N ALA A 121 7.07 -1.81 -42.41
CA ALA A 121 7.46 -1.65 -43.80
C ALA A 121 6.63 -0.57 -44.52
N LEU A 122 5.30 -0.58 -44.38
CA LEU A 122 4.45 0.39 -45.09
C LEU A 122 4.77 1.84 -44.68
N ALA A 123 4.91 2.12 -43.38
CA ALA A 123 5.30 3.45 -42.92
C ALA A 123 6.72 3.84 -43.36
N ALA A 124 7.65 2.89 -43.43
CA ALA A 124 9.00 3.15 -43.93
C ALA A 124 9.00 3.49 -45.43
N GLU A 125 8.18 2.80 -46.23
CA GLU A 125 7.97 3.07 -47.66
C GLU A 125 7.35 4.46 -47.87
N ASP A 126 6.29 4.78 -47.13
CA ASP A 126 5.62 6.09 -47.18
C ASP A 126 6.59 7.24 -46.86
N LEU A 127 7.45 7.08 -45.84
CA LEU A 127 8.44 8.09 -45.50
C LEU A 127 9.53 8.20 -46.57
N ALA A 128 9.99 7.07 -47.10
CA ALA A 128 11.00 7.05 -48.16
C ALA A 128 10.50 7.79 -49.41
N GLU A 129 9.28 7.51 -49.86
CA GLU A 129 8.67 8.21 -51.00
C GLU A 129 8.54 9.72 -50.76
N LYS A 130 8.17 10.14 -49.55
CA LYS A 130 8.08 11.57 -49.19
C LYS A 130 9.44 12.26 -49.30
N LEU A 131 10.49 11.61 -48.80
CA LEU A 131 11.85 12.15 -48.85
C LEU A 131 12.42 12.19 -50.28
N GLU A 132 12.12 11.19 -51.11
CA GLU A 132 12.53 11.17 -52.52
C GLU A 132 11.90 12.32 -53.33
N ARG A 133 10.66 12.70 -53.03
CA ARG A 133 9.98 13.83 -53.67
C ARG A 133 10.59 15.19 -53.35
N LEU A 134 11.46 15.28 -52.34
CA LEU A 134 12.14 16.52 -51.98
C LEU A 134 13.39 16.81 -52.83
N LEU A 135 13.74 15.92 -53.77
CA LEU A 135 14.63 15.98 -54.96
C LEU A 135 16.00 16.71 -54.92
N ASP A 136 16.30 17.59 -53.97
CA ASP A 136 17.50 18.44 -53.96
C ASP A 136 18.40 18.29 -52.71
N ASP A 137 18.09 17.35 -51.79
CA ASP A 137 18.84 17.15 -50.55
C ASP A 137 19.50 15.76 -50.46
N ALA A 138 20.85 15.75 -50.42
CA ALA A 138 21.64 14.53 -50.30
C ALA A 138 21.33 13.74 -49.02
N HIS A 139 20.99 14.43 -47.93
CA HIS A 139 20.60 13.80 -46.68
C HIS A 139 19.27 13.04 -46.85
N SER A 140 18.24 13.67 -47.42
CA SER A 140 16.94 13.04 -47.71
C SER A 140 17.07 11.80 -48.60
N CYS A 141 17.91 11.84 -49.65
CA CYS A 141 18.18 10.67 -50.48
C CYS A 141 18.86 9.52 -49.72
N ALA A 142 19.79 9.82 -48.82
CA ALA A 142 20.47 8.81 -48.01
C ALA A 142 19.48 8.13 -47.04
N VAL A 143 18.67 8.93 -46.35
CA VAL A 143 17.63 8.45 -45.43
C VAL A 143 16.58 7.62 -46.17
N ALA A 144 16.11 8.05 -47.34
CA ALA A 144 15.16 7.28 -48.15
C ALA A 144 15.70 5.89 -48.52
N LYS A 145 16.98 5.77 -48.93
CA LYS A 145 17.61 4.46 -49.20
C LYS A 145 17.64 3.57 -47.96
N ALA A 146 17.93 4.14 -46.79
CA ALA A 146 17.95 3.40 -45.54
C ALA A 146 16.55 2.89 -45.15
N LEU A 147 15.50 3.71 -45.37
CA LEU A 147 14.11 3.34 -45.14
C LEU A 147 13.61 2.26 -46.10
N TRP A 148 13.94 2.33 -47.38
CA TRP A 148 13.64 1.24 -48.33
C TRP A 148 14.31 -0.08 -47.92
N ARG A 149 15.56 -0.01 -47.44
CA ARG A 149 16.25 -1.20 -46.91
C ARG A 149 15.56 -1.76 -45.66
N LEU A 150 15.12 -0.88 -44.75
CA LEU A 150 14.34 -1.27 -43.59
C LEU A 150 13.02 -1.94 -44.00
N ALA A 151 12.28 -1.36 -44.93
CA ALA A 151 11.03 -1.92 -45.44
C ALA A 151 11.23 -3.31 -46.05
N ALA A 152 12.24 -3.47 -46.91
CA ALA A 152 12.56 -4.77 -47.50
C ALA A 152 12.88 -5.83 -46.42
N LYS A 153 13.64 -5.47 -45.39
CA LYS A 153 13.96 -6.36 -44.28
C LYS A 153 12.72 -6.69 -43.44
N ALA A 154 11.91 -5.68 -43.13
CA ALA A 154 10.68 -5.83 -42.36
C ALA A 154 9.65 -6.73 -43.07
N ARG A 155 9.60 -6.73 -44.41
CA ARG A 155 8.78 -7.68 -45.19
C ARG A 155 9.29 -9.13 -45.12
N LEU A 156 10.61 -9.32 -45.05
CA LEU A 156 11.22 -10.66 -44.93
C LEU A 156 11.07 -11.26 -43.53
N THR A 157 11.08 -10.41 -42.50
CA THR A 157 10.96 -10.81 -41.09
C THR A 157 9.88 -9.99 -40.38
N PRO A 158 8.59 -10.19 -40.73
CA PRO A 158 7.48 -9.36 -40.24
C PRO A 158 7.37 -9.35 -38.71
N ASP A 159 7.61 -10.50 -38.07
CA ASP A 159 7.49 -10.66 -36.62
C ASP A 159 8.53 -9.83 -35.83
N MET A 160 9.65 -9.46 -36.44
CA MET A 160 10.71 -8.66 -35.81
C MET A 160 10.46 -7.14 -35.91
N PHE A 161 9.59 -6.74 -36.82
CA PHE A 161 9.32 -5.35 -37.19
C PHE A 161 7.82 -5.02 -37.08
N ALA A 162 7.23 -5.53 -36.01
CA ALA A 162 5.85 -5.32 -35.67
C ALA A 162 5.63 -3.90 -35.12
N VAL A 163 4.52 -3.31 -35.54
CA VAL A 163 3.99 -2.05 -35.03
C VAL A 163 2.68 -2.37 -34.33
N HIS A 164 2.55 -1.96 -33.08
CA HIS A 164 1.41 -2.31 -32.24
C HIS A 164 0.54 -1.09 -31.97
N ARG A 165 -0.77 -1.28 -31.98
CA ARG A 165 -1.75 -0.28 -31.58
C ARG A 165 -1.59 0.03 -30.09
N LYS A 166 -1.52 1.32 -29.76
CA LYS A 166 -1.46 1.83 -28.39
C LYS A 166 -2.83 2.24 -27.84
N GLY A 167 -3.82 2.33 -28.73
CA GLY A 167 -5.13 2.91 -28.46
C GLY A 167 -5.21 4.33 -29.01
N PHE A 168 -6.22 5.07 -28.57
CA PHE A 168 -6.36 6.48 -28.93
C PHE A 168 -5.32 7.34 -28.23
N GLY A 169 -4.62 8.15 -29.02
CA GLY A 169 -3.64 9.13 -28.58
C GLY A 169 -3.93 10.53 -29.13
N VAL A 170 -3.10 11.50 -28.77
CA VAL A 170 -3.19 12.88 -29.27
C VAL A 170 -1.94 13.21 -30.06
N VAL A 171 -2.10 13.71 -31.29
CA VAL A 171 -0.99 14.20 -32.11
C VAL A 171 -1.12 15.70 -32.37
N CYS A 172 0.00 16.37 -32.62
CA CYS A 172 -0.01 17.73 -33.14
C CYS A 172 -0.69 17.70 -34.51
N HIS A 173 -1.67 18.57 -34.74
CA HIS A 173 -2.46 18.51 -35.97
C HIS A 173 -1.53 18.60 -37.20
N PRO A 174 -1.66 17.72 -38.21
CA PRO A 174 -0.77 17.69 -39.39
C PRO A 174 -0.71 19.03 -40.16
N ASP A 175 -1.79 19.81 -40.10
CA ASP A 175 -1.86 21.14 -40.70
C ASP A 175 -1.32 22.27 -39.81
N ASN A 176 -1.04 21.99 -38.53
CA ASN A 176 -0.41 22.95 -37.62
C ASN A 176 1.09 23.06 -37.91
N LYS A 177 1.46 23.79 -38.97
CA LYS A 177 2.86 23.97 -39.40
C LYS A 177 3.74 24.68 -38.37
N ARG A 178 3.14 25.42 -37.43
CA ARG A 178 3.88 26.03 -36.31
C ARG A 178 4.34 24.98 -35.29
N GLY A 179 3.62 23.86 -35.20
CA GLY A 179 3.79 22.89 -34.12
C GLY A 179 3.29 23.43 -32.77
N VAL A 180 3.49 22.63 -31.72
CA VAL A 180 3.36 23.10 -30.33
C VAL A 180 4.73 23.56 -29.85
N LYS A 181 4.84 24.76 -29.27
CA LYS A 181 6.13 25.33 -28.87
C LYS A 181 6.49 24.97 -27.44
N ALA A 182 7.79 24.84 -27.15
CA ALA A 182 8.27 24.64 -25.79
C ALA A 182 7.70 25.68 -24.82
N GLY A 183 7.20 25.23 -23.67
CA GLY A 183 6.53 26.04 -22.67
C GLY A 183 5.05 26.34 -22.94
N ASP A 184 4.50 25.98 -24.11
CA ASP A 184 3.07 26.12 -24.37
C ASP A 184 2.26 25.23 -23.41
N LEU A 185 1.18 25.77 -22.84
CA LEU A 185 0.16 24.97 -22.18
C LEU A 185 -0.54 24.09 -23.22
N VAL A 186 -0.48 22.78 -23.01
CA VAL A 186 -1.14 21.78 -23.86
C VAL A 186 -2.60 21.66 -23.44
N VAL A 187 -2.84 21.23 -22.20
CA VAL A 187 -4.18 20.92 -21.65
C VAL A 187 -4.12 20.77 -20.13
N ASP A 188 -5.25 20.91 -19.45
CA ASP A 188 -5.39 20.55 -18.04
C ASP A 188 -5.82 19.09 -17.89
N PHE A 189 -5.33 18.36 -16.90
CA PHE A 189 -5.91 17.06 -16.53
C PHE A 189 -7.20 17.28 -15.75
N LEU A 190 -8.32 16.80 -16.28
CA LEU A 190 -9.62 16.86 -15.61
C LEU A 190 -10.13 15.45 -15.32
N GLY A 191 -10.77 15.30 -14.17
CA GLY A 191 -11.26 14.02 -13.67
C GLY A 191 -12.19 14.16 -12.46
N GLU A 192 -12.81 13.06 -12.07
CA GLU A 192 -13.51 12.92 -10.79
C GLU A 192 -12.48 12.96 -9.65
N LEU A 193 -12.68 13.85 -8.69
CA LEU A 193 -11.74 14.08 -7.59
C LEU A 193 -12.16 13.27 -6.35
N TYR A 194 -11.25 12.47 -5.83
CA TYR A 194 -11.49 11.61 -4.67
C TYR A 194 -10.53 11.95 -3.52
N PRO A 195 -11.04 12.05 -2.27
CA PRO A 195 -10.19 11.90 -1.12
C PRO A 195 -9.60 10.48 -1.08
N PRO A 196 -8.41 10.27 -0.49
CA PRO A 196 -7.72 8.98 -0.52
C PRO A 196 -8.56 7.80 -0.02
N TRP A 197 -9.38 8.00 1.02
CA TRP A 197 -10.23 6.94 1.56
C TRP A 197 -11.30 6.47 0.56
N ALA A 198 -11.88 7.40 -0.21
CA ALA A 198 -12.95 7.11 -1.16
C ALA A 198 -12.38 6.46 -2.41
N TRP A 199 -11.20 6.92 -2.86
CA TRP A 199 -10.47 6.29 -3.95
C TRP A 199 -10.18 4.82 -3.64
N GLN A 200 -9.63 4.52 -2.46
CA GLN A 200 -9.34 3.14 -2.07
C GLN A 200 -10.62 2.31 -1.96
N ALA A 201 -11.71 2.86 -1.41
CA ALA A 201 -12.97 2.16 -1.30
C ALA A 201 -13.58 1.84 -2.69
N LYS A 202 -13.44 2.76 -3.65
CA LYS A 202 -13.79 2.53 -5.07
C LYS A 202 -12.97 1.40 -5.68
N GLN A 203 -11.64 1.42 -5.51
CA GLN A 203 -10.76 0.36 -6.00
C GLN A 203 -11.10 -1.01 -5.39
N ASP A 204 -11.35 -1.08 -4.08
CA ASP A 204 -11.76 -2.32 -3.40
C ASP A 204 -13.14 -2.81 -3.89
N ALA A 205 -14.07 -1.90 -4.19
CA ALA A 205 -15.37 -2.23 -4.76
C ALA A 205 -15.24 -2.81 -6.18
N ILE A 206 -14.42 -2.20 -7.04
CA ILE A 206 -14.12 -2.70 -8.40
C ILE A 206 -13.52 -4.11 -8.33
N LYS A 207 -12.48 -4.30 -7.52
CA LYS A 207 -11.84 -5.62 -7.30
C LYS A 207 -12.84 -6.66 -6.79
N THR A 208 -13.79 -6.25 -5.95
CA THR A 208 -14.86 -7.13 -5.47
C THR A 208 -15.82 -7.55 -6.58
N VAL A 209 -16.24 -6.63 -7.45
CA VAL A 209 -17.12 -6.94 -8.58
C VAL A 209 -16.42 -7.82 -9.62
N GLN A 210 -15.16 -7.53 -9.97
CA GLN A 210 -14.35 -8.37 -10.86
C GLN A 210 -14.26 -9.81 -10.34
N ARG A 211 -14.00 -9.99 -9.04
CA ARG A 211 -13.99 -11.32 -8.39
C ARG A 211 -15.34 -12.02 -8.47
N ILE A 212 -16.45 -11.31 -8.22
CA ILE A 212 -17.81 -11.87 -8.31
C ILE A 212 -18.12 -12.36 -9.73
N ARG A 213 -17.60 -11.66 -10.75
CA ARG A 213 -17.76 -12.02 -12.17
C ARG A 213 -16.79 -13.12 -12.64
N GLY A 214 -15.93 -13.63 -11.76
CA GLY A 214 -14.92 -14.62 -12.12
C GLY A 214 -13.84 -14.09 -13.07
N MET A 215 -13.71 -12.76 -13.19
CA MET A 215 -12.64 -12.15 -13.96
C MET A 215 -11.32 -12.40 -13.22
N ARG A 216 -10.35 -12.96 -13.94
CA ARG A 216 -8.97 -13.05 -13.44
C ARG A 216 -8.31 -11.69 -13.66
N GLU A 217 -7.34 -11.34 -12.82
CA GLU A 217 -6.38 -10.29 -13.15
C GLU A 217 -5.71 -10.69 -14.48
N SER A 218 -6.18 -10.14 -15.59
CA SER A 218 -5.69 -10.44 -16.93
C SER A 218 -5.38 -9.13 -17.64
N GLY A 219 -4.10 -8.89 -17.90
CA GLY A 219 -3.60 -7.66 -18.50
C GLY A 219 -3.10 -6.65 -17.47
N PRO A 220 -2.30 -5.66 -17.90
CA PRO A 220 -1.93 -4.55 -17.05
C PRO A 220 -3.20 -3.74 -16.74
N PRO A 221 -3.39 -3.26 -15.49
CA PRO A 221 -4.56 -2.44 -15.18
C PRO A 221 -4.55 -1.15 -16.02
N GLU A 222 -5.69 -0.78 -16.58
CA GLU A 222 -5.86 0.54 -17.22
C GLU A 222 -6.07 1.59 -16.12
N PHE A 223 -5.10 2.51 -15.98
CA PHE A 223 -5.15 3.55 -14.95
C PHE A 223 -5.38 4.92 -15.62
N TYR A 224 -6.53 5.54 -15.34
CA TYR A 224 -6.83 6.92 -15.72
C TYR A 224 -6.67 7.89 -14.54
N ASN A 225 -6.07 7.45 -13.44
CA ASN A 225 -5.94 8.26 -12.24
C ASN A 225 -4.58 8.96 -12.14
N MET A 226 -4.59 10.20 -11.66
CA MET A 226 -3.39 10.95 -11.28
C MET A 226 -3.47 11.39 -9.82
N GLN A 227 -2.31 11.41 -9.15
CA GLN A 227 -2.18 11.93 -7.79
C GLN A 227 -2.03 13.45 -7.84
N LEU A 228 -2.92 14.16 -7.14
CA LEU A 228 -2.86 15.60 -6.94
C LEU A 228 -2.25 15.88 -5.57
N GLU A 229 -0.93 15.95 -5.53
CA GLU A 229 -0.20 16.31 -4.33
C GLU A 229 -0.16 17.82 -4.14
N ARG A 230 -0.21 18.22 -2.87
CA ARG A 230 0.02 19.61 -2.50
C ARG A 230 1.52 19.93 -2.61
N PRO A 231 1.90 21.06 -3.24
CA PRO A 231 3.30 21.45 -3.38
C PRO A 231 4.04 21.57 -2.04
N ALA A 232 5.34 21.27 -2.06
CA ALA A 232 6.21 21.48 -0.91
C ALA A 232 6.20 22.95 -0.45
N GLY A 233 6.26 23.16 0.88
CA GLY A 233 6.25 24.49 1.49
C GLY A 233 4.86 25.09 1.72
N ASP A 234 3.78 24.45 1.26
CA ASP A 234 2.42 24.92 1.50
C ASP A 234 2.11 25.10 2.99
N ALA A 235 1.41 26.18 3.35
CA ALA A 235 1.11 26.55 4.73
C ALA A 235 0.33 25.45 5.48
N GLU A 236 -0.47 24.67 4.78
CA GLU A 236 -1.29 23.59 5.34
C GLU A 236 -0.59 22.22 5.32
N GLY A 237 0.68 22.15 4.90
CA GLY A 237 1.46 20.90 4.93
C GLY A 237 1.08 19.91 3.83
N PHE A 238 1.65 18.71 3.81
CA PHE A 238 1.39 17.70 2.78
C PHE A 238 -0.07 17.22 2.77
N SER A 239 -0.59 16.93 1.58
CA SER A 239 -1.88 16.27 1.35
C SER A 239 -1.91 15.72 -0.08
N ILE A 240 -2.76 14.73 -0.32
CA ILE A 240 -2.92 14.06 -1.62
C ILE A 240 -4.40 13.83 -1.92
N LEU A 241 -4.78 14.01 -3.19
CA LEU A 241 -6.06 13.57 -3.76
C LEU A 241 -5.81 12.70 -4.99
N PHE A 242 -6.85 12.01 -5.43
CA PHE A 242 -6.82 11.21 -6.65
C PHE A 242 -7.79 11.82 -7.66
N VAL A 243 -7.32 12.09 -8.88
CA VAL A 243 -8.11 12.59 -10.00
C VAL A 243 -8.29 11.43 -10.96
N ASP A 244 -9.51 10.92 -11.11
CA ASP A 244 -9.84 9.80 -12.01
C ASP A 244 -10.52 10.32 -13.28
N ALA A 245 -9.82 10.16 -14.41
CA ALA A 245 -10.28 10.63 -15.71
C ALA A 245 -11.01 9.53 -16.52
N MET A 246 -11.46 8.44 -15.91
CA MET A 246 -12.07 7.34 -16.68
C MET A 246 -13.40 7.71 -17.36
N HIS A 247 -14.27 8.47 -16.68
CA HIS A 247 -15.62 8.80 -17.21
C HIS A 247 -15.78 10.28 -17.52
N HIS A 248 -15.22 11.14 -16.67
CA HIS A 248 -15.27 12.58 -16.85
C HIS A 248 -13.86 13.07 -17.16
N ASN A 249 -13.60 13.46 -18.40
CA ASN A 249 -12.27 13.88 -18.82
C ASN A 249 -12.32 14.87 -19.97
N ASN A 250 -11.13 15.29 -20.38
CA ASN A 250 -10.88 15.88 -21.69
C ASN A 250 -9.80 15.05 -22.39
N TYR A 251 -9.28 15.53 -23.53
CA TYR A 251 -8.25 14.80 -24.28
C TYR A 251 -6.93 14.60 -23.53
N ALA A 252 -6.73 15.20 -22.34
CA ALA A 252 -5.57 14.94 -21.50
C ALA A 252 -5.44 13.45 -21.12
N ALA A 253 -6.57 12.78 -20.90
CA ALA A 253 -6.65 11.36 -20.58
C ALA A 253 -6.21 10.45 -21.74
N ARG A 254 -5.99 11.01 -22.94
CA ARG A 254 -5.54 10.29 -24.13
C ARG A 254 -4.06 10.50 -24.44
N LEU A 255 -3.33 11.34 -23.70
CA LEU A 255 -1.90 11.45 -23.95
C LEU A 255 -1.20 10.15 -23.55
N SER A 256 -0.49 9.55 -24.50
CA SER A 256 0.20 8.27 -24.30
C SER A 256 1.45 8.41 -23.43
N HIS A 257 1.93 7.28 -22.93
CA HIS A 257 3.24 7.18 -22.30
C HIS A 257 4.38 7.31 -23.33
N SER A 258 5.41 8.08 -23.01
CA SER A 258 6.75 7.94 -23.58
C SER A 258 7.83 7.95 -22.49
N CYS A 259 8.86 7.13 -22.68
CA CYS A 259 10.08 7.19 -21.85
C CYS A 259 10.96 8.40 -22.19
N ASP A 260 10.81 8.98 -23.39
CA ASP A 260 11.37 10.28 -23.78
C ASP A 260 10.23 11.22 -24.19
N PRO A 261 9.53 11.83 -23.21
CA PRO A 261 8.33 12.60 -23.47
C PRO A 261 8.61 14.00 -24.01
N ASN A 262 7.68 14.51 -24.82
CA ASN A 262 7.67 15.89 -25.31
C ASN A 262 6.70 16.80 -24.52
N VAL A 263 5.89 16.21 -23.64
CA VAL A 263 5.01 16.89 -22.70
C VAL A 263 5.41 16.56 -21.26
N GLU A 264 5.39 17.55 -20.37
CA GLU A 264 5.61 17.39 -18.94
C GLU A 264 4.36 17.75 -18.14
N VAL A 265 4.22 17.14 -16.95
CA VAL A 265 3.13 17.39 -16.01
C VAL A 265 3.61 18.37 -14.95
N SER A 266 2.82 19.41 -14.69
CA SER A 266 3.07 20.39 -13.65
C SER A 266 1.87 20.49 -12.71
N LEU A 267 2.14 20.39 -11.41
CA LEU A 267 1.17 20.65 -10.34
C LEU A 267 1.31 22.10 -9.87
N LYS A 268 0.27 22.92 -10.04
CA LYS A 268 0.31 24.34 -9.66
C LYS A 268 -0.95 24.76 -8.91
N ALA A 269 -0.80 25.74 -8.03
CA ALA A 269 -1.93 26.47 -7.46
C ALA A 269 -2.26 27.67 -8.37
N ILE A 270 -3.42 27.66 -9.02
CA ILE A 270 -3.91 28.72 -9.91
C ILE A 270 -5.24 29.24 -9.31
N ASP A 271 -5.32 30.54 -9.02
CA ASP A 271 -6.48 31.16 -8.34
C ASP A 271 -6.91 30.45 -7.06
N GLY A 272 -5.92 30.01 -6.29
CA GLY A 272 -6.09 29.24 -5.06
C GLY A 272 -6.47 27.78 -5.28
N LYS A 273 -6.61 27.30 -6.53
CA LYS A 273 -6.94 25.92 -6.87
C LYS A 273 -5.72 25.10 -7.28
N TYR A 274 -5.53 23.90 -6.73
CA TYR A 274 -4.51 22.99 -7.26
C TYR A 274 -4.99 22.36 -8.57
N CYS A 275 -4.17 22.47 -9.60
CA CYS A 275 -4.42 21.98 -10.95
C CYS A 275 -3.27 21.10 -11.42
N ILE A 276 -3.58 20.12 -12.26
CA ILE A 276 -2.61 19.31 -13.01
C ILE A 276 -2.62 19.85 -14.44
N ASN A 277 -1.50 20.41 -14.89
CA ASN A 277 -1.38 21.01 -16.22
C ASN A 277 -0.32 20.26 -17.03
N PHE A 278 -0.56 20.10 -18.32
CA PHE A 278 0.41 19.57 -19.27
C PHE A 278 1.06 20.71 -20.05
N TYR A 279 2.39 20.76 -20.06
CA TYR A 279 3.16 21.75 -20.82
C TYR A 279 4.06 21.04 -21.83
N ALA A 280 4.27 21.64 -22.99
CA ALA A 280 5.25 21.14 -23.93
C ALA A 280 6.67 21.36 -23.38
N LYS A 281 7.42 20.29 -23.18
CA LYS A 281 8.81 20.31 -22.69
C LYS A 281 9.79 20.77 -23.77
N ARG A 282 9.45 20.52 -25.03
CA ARG A 282 10.18 20.94 -26.24
C ARG A 282 9.20 21.27 -27.35
N ASP A 283 9.72 21.79 -28.46
CA ASP A 283 8.92 21.93 -29.68
C ASP A 283 8.43 20.55 -30.17
N VAL A 284 7.14 20.45 -30.47
CA VAL A 284 6.45 19.28 -31.02
C VAL A 284 6.07 19.58 -32.47
N LYS A 285 6.53 18.74 -33.39
CA LYS A 285 6.33 18.92 -34.84
C LYS A 285 4.92 18.52 -35.27
N ALA A 286 4.47 19.01 -36.41
CA ALA A 286 3.19 18.59 -36.99
C ALA A 286 3.16 17.07 -37.21
N GLY A 287 2.07 16.42 -36.81
CA GLY A 287 1.91 14.96 -36.84
C GLY A 287 2.59 14.20 -35.70
N GLU A 288 3.46 14.84 -34.92
CA GLU A 288 4.12 14.20 -33.77
C GLU A 288 3.13 13.97 -32.63
N GLU A 289 3.21 12.81 -32.01
CA GLU A 289 2.36 12.45 -30.88
C GLU A 289 2.77 13.19 -29.61
N LEU A 290 1.77 13.70 -28.88
CA LEU A 290 1.96 14.33 -27.58
C LEU A 290 1.96 13.24 -26.51
N CYS A 291 3.11 13.06 -25.86
CA CYS A 291 3.33 12.01 -24.88
C CYS A 291 3.97 12.56 -23.61
N TYR A 292 3.62 12.00 -22.46
CA TYR A 292 4.25 12.30 -21.18
C TYR A 292 4.75 11.04 -20.49
N ASN A 293 5.59 11.19 -19.47
CA ASN A 293 5.98 10.06 -18.64
C ASN A 293 4.94 9.86 -17.53
N TYR A 294 4.30 8.69 -17.49
CA TYR A 294 3.23 8.41 -16.52
C TYR A 294 3.76 8.37 -15.08
N HIS A 295 5.05 8.07 -14.88
CA HIS A 295 5.64 7.85 -13.56
C HIS A 295 4.88 6.83 -12.69
N SER A 296 4.10 5.94 -13.33
CA SER A 296 3.31 4.90 -12.66
C SER A 296 4.20 3.82 -12.07
N CYS A 297 3.82 3.34 -10.89
CA CYS A 297 4.56 2.36 -10.11
C CYS A 297 3.63 1.22 -9.68
N THR A 298 4.18 0.00 -9.57
CA THR A 298 3.47 -1.17 -9.04
C THR A 298 4.41 -2.05 -8.22
N ASP A 299 3.90 -2.76 -7.22
CA ASP A 299 4.62 -3.78 -6.46
C ASP A 299 4.47 -5.20 -7.04
N SER A 300 3.75 -5.33 -8.17
CA SER A 300 3.51 -6.59 -8.87
C SER A 300 4.40 -6.73 -10.10
N MET A 301 5.40 -7.61 -10.03
CA MET A 301 6.26 -7.88 -11.20
C MET A 301 5.45 -8.39 -12.40
N LYS A 302 4.35 -9.11 -12.16
CA LYS A 302 3.44 -9.58 -13.22
C LYS A 302 2.78 -8.43 -13.97
N GLU A 303 2.42 -7.35 -13.29
CA GLU A 303 1.86 -6.16 -13.93
C GLU A 303 2.92 -5.45 -14.78
N VAL A 304 4.16 -5.34 -14.27
CA VAL A 304 5.28 -4.77 -15.03
C VAL A 304 5.55 -5.57 -16.30
N GLU A 305 5.54 -6.90 -16.22
CA GLU A 305 5.69 -7.82 -17.35
C GLU A 305 4.55 -7.73 -18.36
N ALA A 306 3.34 -7.36 -17.92
CA ALA A 306 2.18 -7.18 -18.80
C ALA A 306 2.10 -5.77 -19.42
N ALA A 307 2.75 -4.77 -18.81
CA ALA A 307 2.68 -3.35 -19.18
C ALA A 307 3.74 -2.94 -20.23
N PHE A 308 3.76 -3.61 -21.38
CA PHE A 308 4.73 -3.32 -22.44
C PHE A 308 4.70 -1.86 -22.91
N CYS A 309 5.86 -1.22 -22.97
CA CYS A 309 6.00 0.13 -23.47
C CYS A 309 6.27 0.12 -24.99
N LEU A 310 5.37 0.78 -25.72
CA LEU A 310 5.39 0.88 -27.19
C LEU A 310 5.85 2.27 -27.69
N CYS A 311 6.60 3.02 -26.87
CA CYS A 311 6.98 4.40 -27.24
C CYS A 311 8.07 4.49 -28.32
N GLY A 312 8.80 3.40 -28.58
CA GLY A 312 9.91 3.40 -29.55
C GLY A 312 11.11 4.28 -29.20
N ALA A 313 11.16 4.94 -28.03
CA ALA A 313 12.22 5.88 -27.67
C ALA A 313 13.58 5.20 -27.38
N ARG A 314 14.68 5.92 -27.61
CA ARG A 314 16.06 5.47 -27.33
C ARG A 314 16.25 4.96 -25.90
N GLY A 315 15.73 5.72 -24.94
CA GLY A 315 15.78 5.40 -23.51
C GLY A 315 14.60 4.56 -23.01
N CYS A 316 13.93 3.80 -23.89
CA CYS A 316 12.74 3.03 -23.51
C CYS A 316 13.06 2.02 -22.40
N ARG A 317 12.23 2.02 -21.35
CA ARG A 317 12.34 1.13 -20.19
C ARG A 317 11.71 -0.24 -20.40
N ALA A 318 11.26 -0.55 -21.62
CA ALA A 318 10.48 -1.73 -22.02
C ALA A 318 9.10 -1.90 -21.34
N SER A 319 8.88 -1.34 -20.16
CA SER A 319 7.59 -1.25 -19.47
C SER A 319 7.23 0.20 -19.14
N TYR A 320 5.95 0.56 -19.21
CA TYR A 320 5.48 1.88 -18.77
C TYR A 320 5.25 1.95 -17.26
N LEU A 321 5.22 0.79 -16.58
CA LEU A 321 5.18 0.69 -15.11
C LEU A 321 6.59 0.50 -14.55
N ALA A 322 6.91 1.25 -13.49
CA ALA A 322 8.11 0.99 -12.68
C ALA A 322 7.78 -0.03 -11.58
N PHE A 323 8.66 -1.01 -11.40
CA PHE A 323 8.56 -1.92 -10.25
C PHE A 323 9.05 -1.20 -8.97
N VAL A 324 8.15 -1.03 -8.01
CA VAL A 324 8.46 -0.56 -6.66
C VAL A 324 8.14 -1.71 -5.72
N GLY A 325 8.98 -2.74 -5.74
CA GLY A 325 8.72 -3.96 -4.97
C GLY A 325 8.51 -3.67 -3.48
N GLU A 326 7.49 -4.30 -2.88
CA GLU A 326 7.15 -4.21 -1.45
C GLU A 326 8.36 -4.50 -0.53
N GLN A 327 9.36 -5.20 -1.07
CA GLN A 327 10.55 -5.69 -0.38
C GLN A 327 11.83 -4.90 -0.69
N GLY A 328 11.87 -4.12 -1.79
CA GLY A 328 13.11 -3.60 -2.38
C GLY A 328 13.93 -2.74 -1.44
N ASN A 329 13.28 -1.94 -0.58
CA ASN A 329 13.93 -1.04 0.35
C ASN A 329 13.26 -1.05 1.75
N SER A 330 12.66 -2.18 2.14
CA SER A 330 11.92 -2.32 3.42
C SER A 330 12.80 -2.84 4.58
N HIS A 331 14.13 -2.78 4.44
CA HIS A 331 15.09 -3.32 5.42
C HIS A 331 14.92 -2.70 6.80
N VAL A 332 14.86 -1.36 6.85
CA VAL A 332 14.73 -0.62 8.10
C VAL A 332 13.35 -0.88 8.72
N LEU A 333 12.28 -0.86 7.93
CA LEU A 333 10.92 -1.17 8.37
C LEU A 333 10.80 -2.53 9.06
N LYS A 334 11.36 -3.58 8.43
CA LYS A 334 11.30 -4.95 8.94
C LYS A 334 12.16 -5.20 10.18
N ARG A 335 13.10 -4.30 10.49
CA ARG A 335 14.02 -4.44 11.63
C ARG A 335 13.68 -3.52 12.79
N CYS A 336 13.28 -2.29 12.49
CA CYS A 336 13.21 -1.18 13.45
C CYS A 336 11.78 -0.69 13.73
N HIS A 337 10.78 -1.19 13.01
CA HIS A 337 9.40 -0.72 13.12
C HIS A 337 8.42 -1.84 12.81
N ARG A 338 8.58 -3.00 13.45
CA ARG A 338 7.76 -4.21 13.25
C ARG A 338 6.42 -4.03 13.94
N LEU A 339 5.59 -5.07 13.91
CA LEU A 339 4.23 -4.96 14.42
C LEU A 339 4.20 -4.66 15.93
N VAL A 340 5.11 -5.25 16.72
CA VAL A 340 5.15 -5.01 18.17
C VAL A 340 5.61 -3.59 18.50
N GLU A 341 6.57 -3.01 17.79
CA GLU A 341 6.98 -1.61 17.96
C GLU A 341 5.83 -0.65 17.62
N ARG A 342 5.15 -0.89 16.49
CA ARG A 342 4.00 -0.09 16.06
C ARG A 342 2.84 -0.21 17.05
N GLN A 343 2.61 -1.42 17.58
CA GLN A 343 1.61 -1.64 18.61
C GLN A 343 1.96 -0.90 19.89
N ALA A 344 3.21 -1.00 20.38
CA ALA A 344 3.65 -0.31 21.58
C ALA A 344 3.55 1.22 21.42
N ALA A 345 3.95 1.76 20.27
CA ALA A 345 3.81 3.18 19.97
C ALA A 345 2.35 3.64 19.93
N LEU A 346 1.45 2.85 19.36
CA LEU A 346 0.01 3.17 19.33
C LEU A 346 -0.62 3.14 20.73
N LEU A 347 -0.21 2.19 21.57
CA LEU A 347 -0.67 2.10 22.96
C LEU A 347 -0.14 3.27 23.79
N ALA A 348 1.16 3.56 23.72
CA ALA A 348 1.77 4.69 24.41
C ALA A 348 1.17 6.04 23.98
N ALA A 349 0.93 6.22 22.68
CA ALA A 349 0.23 7.40 22.18
C ALA A 349 -1.22 7.48 22.69
N GLY A 350 -1.87 6.33 22.92
CA GLY A 350 -3.19 6.24 23.56
C GLY A 350 -3.22 6.71 25.01
N ASP A 351 -2.08 6.64 25.71
CA ASP A 351 -1.92 7.09 27.09
C ASP A 351 -1.50 8.58 27.19
N ALA A 352 -1.29 9.25 26.06
CA ALA A 352 -0.90 10.66 26.03
C ALA A 352 -1.96 11.55 26.70
N PRO A 353 -1.58 12.48 27.61
CA PRO A 353 -2.52 13.38 28.26
C PRO A 353 -3.29 14.22 27.23
N ALA A 354 -4.60 14.38 27.43
CA ALA A 354 -5.44 15.18 26.54
C ALA A 354 -4.88 16.61 26.39
N GLY A 355 -4.80 17.12 25.16
CA GLY A 355 -4.26 18.44 24.85
C GLY A 355 -2.73 18.54 24.88
N SER A 356 -2.00 17.48 25.24
CA SER A 356 -0.54 17.46 25.13
C SER A 356 -0.08 17.49 23.68
N ILE A 357 1.13 18.02 23.45
CA ILE A 357 1.81 18.01 22.16
C ILE A 357 2.99 17.03 22.17
N PRO A 358 3.40 16.50 21.00
CA PRO A 358 4.61 15.70 20.89
C PRO A 358 5.87 16.47 21.29
N THR A 359 6.99 15.76 21.48
CA THR A 359 8.29 16.37 21.79
C THR A 359 8.79 17.26 20.65
N SER A 360 9.69 18.19 20.94
CA SER A 360 10.28 19.10 19.94
C SER A 360 10.87 18.36 18.74
N ASP A 361 11.61 17.27 18.99
CA ASP A 361 12.25 16.47 17.95
C ASP A 361 11.22 15.77 17.06
N ALA A 362 10.11 15.31 17.66
CA ALA A 362 9.02 14.67 16.94
C ALA A 362 8.23 15.68 16.10
N VAL A 363 8.01 16.89 16.63
CA VAL A 363 7.41 18.00 15.87
C VAL A 363 8.30 18.40 14.70
N ALA A 364 9.61 18.53 14.91
CA ALA A 364 10.56 18.82 13.83
C ALA A 364 10.56 17.72 12.75
N ALA A 365 10.54 16.45 13.14
CA ALA A 365 10.44 15.33 12.20
C ALA A 365 9.13 15.34 11.41
N MET A 366 8.00 15.72 12.03
CA MET A 366 6.73 15.91 11.32
C MET A 366 6.82 17.06 10.31
N GLU A 367 7.40 18.20 10.69
CA GLU A 367 7.57 19.36 9.79
C GLU A 367 8.47 19.04 8.59
N GLU A 368 9.56 18.28 8.79
CA GLU A 368 10.48 17.84 7.72
C GLU A 368 9.76 17.05 6.61
N VAL A 369 8.70 16.32 6.95
CA VAL A 369 7.86 15.57 5.99
C VAL A 369 6.54 16.28 5.66
N GLY A 370 6.40 17.55 6.05
CA GLY A 370 5.22 18.36 5.73
C GLY A 370 3.98 18.05 6.57
N LEU A 371 4.05 17.26 7.62
CA LEU A 371 2.92 17.03 8.54
C LEU A 371 2.86 18.16 9.58
N LYS A 372 1.98 19.14 9.37
CA LYS A 372 1.92 20.34 10.22
C LYS A 372 0.91 20.20 11.35
N LEU A 373 1.35 20.39 12.58
CA LEU A 373 0.50 20.28 13.78
C LEU A 373 -0.73 21.22 13.68
N GLY A 374 -1.93 20.66 13.86
CA GLY A 374 -3.20 21.39 13.82
C GLY A 374 -3.61 21.93 12.43
N ARG A 375 -2.92 21.56 11.36
CA ARG A 375 -3.16 22.01 9.98
C ARG A 375 -3.29 20.85 9.01
N GLY A 376 -3.87 21.09 7.84
CA GLY A 376 -4.02 20.09 6.78
C GLY A 376 -4.51 18.74 7.31
N LEU A 377 -3.74 17.66 7.05
CA LEU A 377 -4.06 16.30 7.48
C LEU A 377 -4.22 16.14 9.00
N LEU A 378 -3.54 16.99 9.79
CA LEU A 378 -3.56 16.97 11.25
C LEU A 378 -4.52 17.97 11.90
N ARG A 379 -5.36 18.65 11.11
CA ARG A 379 -6.42 19.52 11.63
C ARG A 379 -7.48 18.69 12.38
N ASP A 380 -7.84 19.08 13.59
CA ASP A 380 -8.84 18.40 14.44
C ASP A 380 -8.54 16.92 14.73
N VAL A 381 -7.27 16.51 14.62
CA VAL A 381 -6.83 15.16 14.96
C VAL A 381 -6.78 15.02 16.50
N PRO A 382 -7.35 13.95 17.08
CA PRO A 382 -7.23 13.67 18.52
C PRO A 382 -5.78 13.65 19.00
N THR A 383 -5.54 14.05 20.25
CA THR A 383 -4.19 14.09 20.84
C THR A 383 -3.43 12.78 20.66
N TRP A 384 -4.04 11.64 20.96
CA TRP A 384 -3.39 10.34 20.81
C TRP A 384 -2.94 10.04 19.38
N LEU A 385 -3.73 10.43 18.37
CA LEU A 385 -3.40 10.18 16.98
C LEU A 385 -2.27 11.11 16.52
N THR A 386 -2.25 12.35 17.03
CA THR A 386 -1.12 13.28 16.81
C THR A 386 0.19 12.69 17.34
N HIS A 387 0.19 12.14 18.55
CA HIS A 387 1.38 11.47 19.13
C HIS A 387 1.80 10.23 18.32
N TYR A 388 0.83 9.44 17.84
CA TYR A 388 1.15 8.28 17.01
C TYR A 388 1.76 8.68 15.65
N VAL A 389 1.22 9.71 15.01
CA VAL A 389 1.79 10.26 13.75
C VAL A 389 3.19 10.80 13.98
N ALA A 390 3.43 11.49 15.11
CA ALA A 390 4.74 12.00 15.47
C ALA A 390 5.78 10.88 15.62
N HIS A 391 5.38 9.74 16.20
CA HIS A 391 6.23 8.55 16.25
C HIS A 391 6.54 8.00 14.85
N CYS A 392 5.55 7.94 13.95
CA CYS A 392 5.79 7.52 12.57
C CYS A 392 6.71 8.49 11.80
N ALA A 393 6.64 9.80 12.05
CA ALA A 393 7.53 10.79 11.45
C ALA A 393 8.98 10.63 11.95
N LEU A 394 9.18 10.39 13.25
CA LEU A 394 10.50 10.03 13.79
C LEU A 394 11.06 8.78 13.14
N TYR A 395 10.23 7.77 12.92
CA TYR A 395 10.61 6.57 12.17
C TYR A 395 11.05 6.91 10.73
N MET A 396 10.28 7.71 9.97
CA MET A 396 10.63 8.10 8.60
C MET A 396 11.97 8.82 8.54
N LYS A 397 12.24 9.73 9.49
CA LYS A 397 13.52 10.43 9.62
C LYS A 397 14.68 9.45 9.83
N ARG A 398 14.48 8.44 10.69
CA ARG A 398 15.47 7.39 10.94
C ARG A 398 15.66 6.47 9.74
N GLU A 399 14.58 6.13 9.03
CA GLU A 399 14.62 5.29 7.83
C GLU A 399 15.52 5.94 6.76
N VAL A 400 15.34 7.23 6.47
CA VAL A 400 16.21 7.94 5.51
C VAL A 400 17.68 7.94 5.94
N ALA A 401 17.97 8.06 7.23
CA ALA A 401 19.36 8.08 7.70
C ALA A 401 20.05 6.71 7.61
N LYS A 402 19.32 5.59 7.79
CA LYS A 402 19.90 4.24 7.81
C LYS A 402 19.80 3.51 6.46
N LEU A 403 18.75 3.75 5.68
CA LEU A 403 18.42 2.99 4.48
C LEU A 403 19.50 3.03 3.38
N PRO A 404 20.19 4.15 3.07
CA PRO A 404 21.16 4.21 1.98
C PRO A 404 22.26 3.14 2.06
N ARG A 405 22.72 2.82 3.28
CA ARG A 405 23.72 1.76 3.50
C ARG A 405 23.19 0.38 3.13
N HIS A 406 21.94 0.09 3.43
CA HIS A 406 21.31 -1.19 3.08
C HIS A 406 21.08 -1.30 1.57
N ILE A 407 20.67 -0.21 0.91
CA ILE A 407 20.49 -0.15 -0.55
C ILE A 407 21.81 -0.46 -1.26
N LEU A 408 22.90 0.18 -0.84
CA LEU A 408 24.24 -0.10 -1.40
C LEU A 408 24.65 -1.56 -1.23
N ASP A 409 24.37 -2.13 -0.06
CA ASP A 409 24.75 -3.49 0.27
C ASP A 409 24.01 -4.53 -0.58
N ASP A 410 22.72 -4.28 -0.85
CA ASP A 410 21.90 -5.13 -1.70
C ASP A 410 22.16 -4.92 -3.19
N HIS A 411 22.48 -3.69 -3.60
CA HIS A 411 23.00 -3.42 -4.94
C HIS A 411 24.28 -4.21 -5.19
N ARG A 412 25.24 -4.20 -4.25
CA ARG A 412 26.48 -4.98 -4.35
C ARG A 412 26.22 -6.47 -4.53
N LYS A 413 25.35 -7.07 -3.72
CA LYS A 413 24.97 -8.50 -3.83
C LYS A 413 24.33 -8.81 -5.18
N THR A 414 23.51 -7.90 -5.70
CA THR A 414 22.86 -8.04 -7.01
C THR A 414 23.89 -8.00 -8.14
N VAL A 415 24.83 -7.06 -8.08
CA VAL A 415 25.94 -6.95 -9.05
C VAL A 415 26.80 -8.21 -9.06
N GLU A 416 27.18 -8.73 -7.89
CA GLU A 416 27.96 -9.97 -7.76
C GLU A 416 27.23 -11.16 -8.43
N LYS A 417 25.92 -11.26 -8.22
CA LYS A 417 25.07 -12.31 -8.81
C LYS A 417 24.99 -12.21 -10.34
N GLU A 418 24.81 -11.01 -10.89
CA GLU A 418 24.72 -10.80 -12.34
C GLU A 418 26.07 -10.94 -13.06
N LEU A 419 27.17 -10.54 -12.42
CA LEU A 419 28.52 -10.81 -12.90
C LEU A 419 28.80 -12.31 -12.99
N ALA A 420 28.40 -13.07 -11.96
CA ALA A 420 28.53 -14.52 -11.96
C ALA A 420 27.72 -15.19 -13.09
N LYS A 421 26.47 -14.74 -13.31
CA LYS A 421 25.62 -15.26 -14.40
C LYS A 421 26.16 -14.93 -15.79
N SER A 422 26.69 -13.73 -15.98
CA SER A 422 27.19 -13.25 -17.28
C SER A 422 28.60 -13.70 -17.62
N LYS A 423 29.27 -14.47 -16.75
CA LYS A 423 30.70 -14.84 -16.86
C LYS A 423 31.60 -13.60 -17.07
N GLY A 424 31.24 -12.48 -16.44
CA GLY A 424 31.98 -11.21 -16.52
C GLY A 424 31.71 -10.39 -17.79
N GLY A 425 30.79 -10.79 -18.67
CA GLY A 425 30.43 -10.02 -19.87
C GLY A 425 29.54 -8.81 -19.58
N TRP A 426 28.80 -8.83 -18.47
CA TRP A 426 27.95 -7.72 -18.05
C TRP A 426 28.75 -6.72 -17.22
N LYS A 427 28.58 -5.41 -17.49
CA LYS A 427 29.17 -4.33 -16.69
C LYS A 427 28.05 -3.65 -15.90
N PRO A 428 28.18 -3.54 -14.57
CA PRO A 428 27.17 -2.84 -13.78
C PRO A 428 27.13 -1.36 -14.14
N PRO A 429 25.94 -0.74 -14.16
CA PRO A 429 25.84 0.71 -14.21
C PRO A 429 26.48 1.33 -12.96
N PRO A 430 27.00 2.57 -13.04
CA PRO A 430 27.49 3.28 -11.86
C PRO A 430 26.34 3.46 -10.86
N PHE A 431 26.58 3.09 -9.61
CA PHE A 431 25.65 3.27 -8.50
C PHE A 431 26.45 3.53 -7.22
N GLY A 432 26.26 4.71 -6.63
CA GLY A 432 27.00 5.19 -5.47
C GLY A 432 26.09 5.61 -4.33
N LEU A 433 26.70 6.19 -3.29
CA LEU A 433 25.96 6.62 -2.10
C LEU A 433 24.90 7.67 -2.42
N GLY A 434 25.17 8.59 -3.35
CA GLY A 434 24.19 9.60 -3.77
C GLY A 434 22.95 8.98 -4.40
N ASP A 435 23.09 7.93 -5.21
CA ASP A 435 21.96 7.22 -5.80
C ASP A 435 21.13 6.52 -4.73
N ALA A 436 21.80 5.88 -3.76
CA ALA A 436 21.15 5.24 -2.62
C ALA A 436 20.44 6.25 -1.70
N GLU A 437 20.97 7.46 -1.53
CA GLU A 437 20.31 8.55 -0.79
C GLU A 437 19.05 9.02 -1.50
N ILE A 438 19.08 9.17 -2.83
CA ILE A 438 17.91 9.51 -3.64
C ILE A 438 16.82 8.43 -3.52
N GLU A 439 17.20 7.14 -3.61
CA GLU A 439 16.25 6.05 -3.41
C GLU A 439 15.64 6.04 -1.99
N ALA A 440 16.45 6.30 -0.97
CA ALA A 440 15.96 6.40 0.41
C ALA A 440 14.98 7.57 0.60
N MET A 441 15.23 8.71 -0.05
CA MET A 441 14.29 9.82 -0.08
C MET A 441 12.98 9.44 -0.80
N ALA A 442 13.04 8.74 -1.93
CA ALA A 442 11.86 8.26 -2.62
C ALA A 442 11.01 7.30 -1.75
N VAL A 443 11.67 6.44 -0.95
CA VAL A 443 10.98 5.61 0.04
C VAL A 443 10.25 6.47 1.07
N ARG A 444 10.88 7.52 1.61
CA ARG A 444 10.23 8.44 2.55
C ARG A 444 8.99 9.12 1.95
N GLU A 445 9.07 9.62 0.71
CA GLU A 445 7.92 10.24 0.05
C GLU A 445 6.78 9.23 -0.12
N ASN A 446 7.09 7.99 -0.49
CA ASN A 446 6.09 6.91 -0.53
C ASN A 446 5.48 6.63 0.85
N ARG A 447 6.27 6.63 1.93
CA ARG A 447 5.77 6.51 3.31
C ARG A 447 4.83 7.67 3.68
N LEU A 448 5.16 8.89 3.28
CA LEU A 448 4.33 10.07 3.52
C LEU A 448 2.98 9.98 2.80
N GLN A 449 2.97 9.55 1.53
CA GLN A 449 1.74 9.24 0.80
C GLN A 449 0.91 8.16 1.52
N SER A 450 1.54 7.05 1.94
CA SER A 450 0.86 5.98 2.69
C SER A 450 0.26 6.50 4.00
N MET A 451 0.97 7.37 4.72
CA MET A 451 0.45 8.02 5.93
C MET A 451 -0.76 8.91 5.63
N ALA A 452 -0.72 9.71 4.56
CA ALA A 452 -1.85 10.55 4.16
C ALA A 452 -3.09 9.72 3.82
N ILE A 453 -2.92 8.62 3.07
CA ILE A 453 -3.98 7.65 2.77
C ILE A 453 -4.54 7.03 4.06
N CYS A 454 -3.64 6.58 4.95
CA CYS A 454 -4.01 5.99 6.24
C CYS A 454 -4.82 6.98 7.09
N LEU A 455 -4.35 8.22 7.26
CA LEU A 455 -5.04 9.26 8.04
C LEU A 455 -6.39 9.63 7.45
N SER A 456 -6.48 9.72 6.11
CA SER A 456 -7.75 9.93 5.43
C SER A 456 -8.75 8.81 5.75
N ARG A 457 -8.32 7.54 5.71
CA ARG A 457 -9.18 6.38 6.02
C ARG A 457 -9.57 6.34 7.49
N VAL A 458 -8.63 6.60 8.39
CA VAL A 458 -8.87 6.64 9.85
C VAL A 458 -9.81 7.78 10.20
N ARG A 459 -9.65 8.97 9.62
CA ARG A 459 -10.59 10.08 9.78
C ARG A 459 -12.00 9.71 9.35
N TYR A 460 -12.16 9.07 8.20
CA TYR A 460 -13.46 8.60 7.73
C TYR A 460 -14.10 7.60 8.71
N MET A 461 -13.34 6.59 9.16
CA MET A 461 -13.85 5.55 10.06
C MET A 461 -14.18 6.10 11.46
N LEU A 462 -13.35 6.99 12.01
CA LEU A 462 -13.54 7.55 13.35
C LEU A 462 -14.56 8.71 13.36
N GLY A 463 -14.67 9.47 12.28
CA GLY A 463 -15.74 10.46 12.08
C GLY A 463 -17.09 9.83 11.72
N ARG A 464 -17.12 8.50 11.54
CA ARG A 464 -18.30 7.66 11.29
C ARG A 464 -19.18 8.07 10.10
N GLY A 465 -18.56 8.52 9.01
CA GLY A 465 -19.24 8.69 7.71
C GLY A 465 -20.62 9.37 7.81
N PRO A 466 -21.75 8.69 7.48
CA PRO A 466 -23.10 9.28 7.53
C PRO A 466 -23.55 9.78 8.90
N GLU A 467 -23.06 9.18 10.00
CA GLU A 467 -23.44 9.52 11.39
C GLU A 467 -22.74 10.79 11.89
N LYS A 468 -21.68 11.24 11.22
CA LYS A 468 -20.95 12.51 11.47
C LYS A 468 -20.53 12.73 12.92
N LEU A 469 -19.90 11.73 13.53
CA LEU A 469 -19.36 11.89 14.87
C LEU A 469 -18.17 12.84 14.90
N PRO A 470 -17.96 13.61 15.99
CA PRO A 470 -16.84 14.54 16.06
C PRO A 470 -15.50 13.80 16.07
N PHE A 471 -14.73 13.93 15.00
CA PHE A 471 -13.45 13.24 14.85
C PHE A 471 -12.46 13.59 15.98
N ALA A 472 -12.41 14.85 16.39
CA ALA A 472 -11.53 15.34 17.46
C ALA A 472 -11.78 14.68 18.83
N SER A 473 -13.00 14.19 19.08
CA SER A 473 -13.34 13.51 20.35
C SER A 473 -13.13 12.00 20.30
N ALA A 474 -12.67 11.45 19.17
CA ALA A 474 -12.49 10.00 19.04
C ALA A 474 -11.42 9.50 20.03
N PRO A 475 -11.74 8.55 20.92
CA PRO A 475 -10.76 7.96 21.84
C PRO A 475 -9.77 7.05 21.08
N PRO A 476 -8.66 6.62 21.70
CA PRO A 476 -7.74 5.65 21.11
C PRO A 476 -8.44 4.33 20.74
N PRO A 477 -7.99 3.59 19.71
CA PRO A 477 -8.64 2.36 19.23
C PRO A 477 -8.64 1.21 20.25
N THR A 478 -7.75 1.27 21.24
CA THR A 478 -7.67 0.33 22.35
C THR A 478 -7.90 1.05 23.67
N ARG A 479 -8.21 0.27 24.70
CA ARG A 479 -8.27 0.73 26.09
C ARG A 479 -7.50 -0.22 27.00
N PRO A 480 -6.81 0.28 28.03
CA PRO A 480 -6.25 -0.59 29.06
C PRO A 480 -7.40 -1.30 29.80
N LEU A 481 -7.12 -2.51 30.27
CA LEU A 481 -7.98 -3.27 31.16
C LEU A 481 -7.46 -3.18 32.58
N THR A 482 -8.37 -3.06 33.54
CA THR A 482 -8.03 -3.20 34.96
C THR A 482 -7.69 -4.66 35.29
N ALA A 483 -6.88 -4.90 36.33
CA ALA A 483 -6.56 -6.25 36.78
C ALA A 483 -7.80 -7.12 37.02
N ARG A 484 -8.89 -6.50 37.50
CA ARG A 484 -10.18 -7.17 37.70
C ARG A 484 -10.87 -7.57 36.40
N GLU A 485 -10.87 -6.70 35.39
CA GLU A 485 -11.38 -7.07 34.06
C GLU A 485 -10.55 -8.18 33.43
N VAL A 486 -9.23 -8.17 33.64
CA VAL A 486 -8.35 -9.25 33.18
C VAL A 486 -8.67 -10.55 33.93
N ALA A 487 -8.85 -10.51 35.25
CA ALA A 487 -9.23 -11.66 36.05
C ALA A 487 -10.56 -12.27 35.57
N GLU A 488 -11.57 -11.46 35.25
CA GLU A 488 -12.81 -11.93 34.63
C GLU A 488 -12.58 -12.58 33.25
N LYS A 489 -11.66 -12.04 32.43
CA LYS A 489 -11.31 -12.64 31.13
C LYS A 489 -10.52 -13.93 31.26
N MET A 490 -9.76 -14.12 32.33
CA MET A 490 -8.98 -15.33 32.56
C MET A 490 -9.79 -16.42 33.26
N PHE A 491 -10.56 -16.04 34.30
CA PHE A 491 -11.18 -16.95 35.27
C PHE A 491 -12.69 -16.78 35.43
N GLY A 492 -13.29 -15.78 34.79
CA GLY A 492 -14.72 -15.47 34.94
C GLY A 492 -15.65 -16.60 34.48
N PRO A 493 -16.94 -16.51 34.84
CA PRO A 493 -17.91 -17.57 34.60
C PRO A 493 -18.34 -17.72 33.13
N LYS A 494 -18.06 -16.72 32.28
CA LYS A 494 -18.46 -16.70 30.87
C LYS A 494 -17.29 -16.25 29.99
N ASP A 495 -17.11 -16.94 28.86
CA ASP A 495 -16.13 -16.62 27.81
C ASP A 495 -14.69 -16.38 28.32
N SER A 496 -14.32 -17.05 29.42
CA SER A 496 -12.99 -16.93 30.02
C SER A 496 -12.01 -17.93 29.43
N MET A 497 -10.71 -17.63 29.58
CA MET A 497 -9.63 -18.55 29.20
C MET A 497 -9.80 -19.93 29.85
N VAL A 498 -10.11 -19.95 31.15
CA VAL A 498 -10.32 -21.20 31.90
C VAL A 498 -11.54 -21.97 31.42
N GLN A 499 -12.66 -21.31 31.10
CA GLN A 499 -13.82 -21.99 30.50
C GLN A 499 -13.44 -22.67 29.18
N GLY A 500 -12.71 -21.96 28.31
CA GLY A 500 -12.19 -22.52 27.05
C GLY A 500 -11.27 -23.71 27.27
N LEU A 501 -10.36 -23.61 28.24
CA LEU A 501 -9.45 -24.68 28.65
C LEU A 501 -10.21 -25.93 29.12
N LEU A 502 -11.13 -25.78 30.08
CA LEU A 502 -11.91 -26.89 30.63
C LEU A 502 -12.77 -27.57 29.56
N GLN A 503 -13.37 -26.78 28.67
CA GLN A 503 -14.15 -27.32 27.55
C GLN A 503 -13.28 -28.10 26.56
N ALA A 504 -12.04 -27.66 26.32
CA ALA A 504 -11.08 -28.36 25.47
C ALA A 504 -10.54 -29.65 26.13
N MET A 505 -10.42 -29.68 27.46
CA MET A 505 -9.98 -30.85 28.23
C MET A 505 -11.06 -31.93 28.38
N LYS A 506 -12.33 -31.55 28.43
CA LYS A 506 -13.48 -32.44 28.70
C LYS A 506 -13.54 -33.73 27.87
N PRO A 507 -13.25 -33.73 26.55
CA PRO A 507 -13.26 -34.96 25.75
C PRO A 507 -12.17 -35.97 26.17
N HIS A 508 -11.02 -35.47 26.63
CA HIS A 508 -9.86 -36.28 26.98
C HIS A 508 -9.98 -36.91 28.37
N ALA A 509 -10.69 -36.25 29.29
CA ALA A 509 -11.02 -36.81 30.61
C ALA A 509 -11.82 -38.12 30.52
N ARG A 510 -12.65 -38.27 29.47
CA ARG A 510 -13.57 -39.42 29.29
C ARG A 510 -13.01 -40.55 28.44
N SER A 511 -11.92 -40.33 27.71
CA SER A 511 -11.35 -41.31 26.79
C SER A 511 -10.28 -42.19 27.42
N VAL A 512 -9.59 -41.70 28.45
CA VAL A 512 -8.42 -42.38 29.07
C VAL A 512 -8.82 -43.65 29.85
N GLY A 513 -10.08 -43.79 30.29
CA GLY A 513 -10.57 -44.93 31.07
C GLY A 513 -11.22 -46.07 30.28
N LYS A 514 -11.11 -46.10 28.94
CA LYS A 514 -11.74 -47.16 28.11
C LYS A 514 -10.88 -48.40 27.86
N ASP A 515 -9.57 -48.30 28.09
CA ASP A 515 -8.63 -49.36 27.69
C ASP A 515 -8.27 -50.33 28.83
N VAL A 516 -8.68 -50.05 30.08
CA VAL A 516 -8.49 -50.91 31.26
C VAL A 516 -9.71 -50.85 32.18
N GLU A 517 -10.42 -51.97 32.39
CA GLU A 517 -11.54 -52.04 33.36
C GLU A 517 -11.05 -51.73 34.79
N GLY A 518 -11.57 -50.66 35.40
CA GLY A 518 -11.36 -50.33 36.82
C GLY A 518 -10.31 -49.23 37.12
N ASP A 519 -9.65 -48.64 36.13
CA ASP A 519 -8.73 -47.51 36.34
C ASP A 519 -9.46 -46.14 36.24
N HIS A 520 -9.85 -45.60 37.39
CA HIS A 520 -10.46 -44.26 37.51
C HIS A 520 -9.45 -43.13 37.78
N SER A 521 -8.14 -43.41 37.75
CA SER A 521 -7.10 -42.44 38.15
C SER A 521 -7.09 -41.16 37.31
N ALA A 522 -7.41 -41.26 36.01
CA ALA A 522 -7.50 -40.10 35.12
C ALA A 522 -8.73 -39.24 35.40
N GLU A 523 -9.89 -39.86 35.65
CA GLU A 523 -11.13 -39.16 35.99
C GLU A 523 -11.01 -38.43 37.31
N ILE A 524 -10.39 -39.07 38.32
CA ILE A 524 -10.11 -38.47 39.63
C ILE A 524 -9.19 -37.26 39.47
N ARG A 525 -8.07 -37.38 38.74
CA ARG A 525 -7.15 -36.26 38.50
C ARG A 525 -7.82 -35.08 37.78
N HIS A 526 -8.67 -35.35 36.80
CA HIS A 526 -9.44 -34.29 36.14
C HIS A 526 -10.46 -33.63 37.09
N ALA A 527 -11.10 -34.40 37.97
CA ALA A 527 -12.00 -33.84 38.98
C ALA A 527 -11.26 -32.98 40.01
N GLU A 528 -10.09 -33.43 40.49
CA GLU A 528 -9.21 -32.67 41.38
C GLU A 528 -8.71 -31.38 40.72
N PHE A 529 -8.29 -31.47 39.45
CA PHE A 529 -7.90 -30.30 38.66
C PHE A 529 -9.05 -29.30 38.53
N ASN A 530 -10.25 -29.76 38.18
CA ASN A 530 -11.43 -28.89 38.08
C ASN A 530 -11.74 -28.20 39.42
N ALA A 531 -11.67 -28.93 40.54
CA ALA A 531 -11.90 -28.37 41.86
C ALA A 531 -10.87 -27.29 42.23
N GLU A 532 -9.59 -27.51 41.90
CA GLU A 532 -8.53 -26.50 42.10
C GLU A 532 -8.74 -25.29 41.19
N VAL A 533 -9.10 -25.50 39.93
CA VAL A 533 -9.41 -24.42 38.99
C VAL A 533 -10.58 -23.56 39.47
N GLU A 534 -11.65 -24.18 39.97
CA GLU A 534 -12.77 -23.46 40.56
C GLU A 534 -12.36 -22.66 41.80
N ARG A 535 -11.48 -23.21 42.63
CA ARG A 535 -10.93 -22.50 43.80
C ARG A 535 -10.11 -21.29 43.37
N ILE A 536 -9.19 -21.46 42.41
CA ILE A 536 -8.40 -20.39 41.82
C ILE A 536 -9.33 -19.31 41.24
N ALA A 537 -10.35 -19.71 40.48
CA ALA A 537 -11.25 -18.78 39.83
C ALA A 537 -12.06 -17.95 40.85
N ARG A 538 -12.55 -18.58 41.92
CA ARG A 538 -13.21 -17.87 43.02
C ARG A 538 -12.28 -16.85 43.67
N GLU A 539 -11.07 -17.24 44.02
CA GLU A 539 -10.10 -16.35 44.67
C GLU A 539 -9.65 -15.20 43.75
N ALA A 540 -9.43 -15.47 42.46
CA ALA A 540 -8.97 -14.48 41.49
C ALA A 540 -10.03 -13.45 41.09
N THR A 541 -11.31 -13.82 41.16
CA THR A 541 -12.45 -12.92 40.80
C THR A 541 -13.14 -12.31 42.02
N ASP A 542 -12.71 -12.70 43.24
CA ASP A 542 -13.26 -12.16 44.49
C ASP A 542 -13.05 -10.63 44.57
N PRO A 543 -14.12 -9.83 44.73
CA PRO A 543 -14.03 -8.39 44.91
C PRO A 543 -13.14 -7.93 46.07
N GLU A 544 -13.02 -8.73 47.12
CA GLU A 544 -12.32 -8.38 48.36
C GLU A 544 -10.81 -8.64 48.28
N ASN A 545 -10.36 -9.43 47.31
CA ASN A 545 -8.95 -9.76 47.12
C ASN A 545 -8.24 -8.68 46.28
N ASP A 546 -6.94 -8.49 46.53
CA ASP A 546 -6.07 -7.67 45.70
C ASP A 546 -6.03 -8.25 44.27
N PRO A 547 -6.57 -7.54 43.26
CA PRO A 547 -6.81 -8.12 41.95
C PRO A 547 -5.53 -8.41 41.16
N GLU A 548 -4.43 -7.69 41.41
CA GLU A 548 -3.16 -7.94 40.74
C GLU A 548 -2.46 -9.16 41.33
N LYS A 549 -2.40 -9.24 42.67
CA LYS A 549 -1.79 -10.37 43.37
C LYS A 549 -2.59 -11.65 43.17
N SER A 550 -3.93 -11.59 43.25
CA SER A 550 -4.79 -12.75 43.07
C SER A 550 -4.76 -13.25 41.62
N LEU A 551 -4.75 -12.37 40.62
CA LEU A 551 -4.59 -12.73 39.21
C LEU A 551 -3.26 -13.44 38.97
N LYS A 552 -2.14 -12.84 39.40
CA LYS A 552 -0.81 -13.42 39.22
C LYS A 552 -0.68 -14.75 39.95
N SER A 553 -1.06 -14.81 41.23
CA SER A 553 -1.03 -16.04 42.02
C SER A 553 -1.91 -17.14 41.42
N GLY A 554 -3.10 -16.79 40.96
CA GLY A 554 -4.02 -17.71 40.31
C GLY A 554 -3.48 -18.29 39.01
N LEU A 555 -2.89 -17.46 38.14
CA LEU A 555 -2.26 -17.93 36.90
C LEU A 555 -1.05 -18.83 37.18
N ILE A 556 -0.22 -18.51 38.18
CA ILE A 556 0.92 -19.35 38.58
C ILE A 556 0.44 -20.71 39.11
N ARG A 557 -0.60 -20.74 39.95
CA ARG A 557 -1.18 -21.99 40.44
C ARG A 557 -1.84 -22.81 39.35
N LEU A 558 -2.54 -22.16 38.40
CA LEU A 558 -3.11 -22.82 37.22
C LEU A 558 -2.01 -23.45 36.35
N ARG A 559 -0.91 -22.71 36.12
CA ARG A 559 0.28 -23.22 35.42
C ARG A 559 0.83 -24.46 36.09
N ASP A 560 1.04 -24.42 37.40
CA ASP A 560 1.65 -25.53 38.15
C ASP A 560 0.72 -26.75 38.19
N ALA A 561 -0.59 -26.53 38.36
CA ALA A 561 -1.61 -27.57 38.27
C ALA A 561 -1.59 -28.25 36.89
N LEU A 562 -1.56 -27.48 35.79
CA LEU A 562 -1.43 -28.01 34.43
C LEU A 562 -0.11 -28.75 34.22
N ALA A 563 1.00 -28.21 34.72
CA ALA A 563 2.32 -28.82 34.57
C ALA A 563 2.45 -30.16 35.32
N SER A 564 1.66 -30.37 36.37
CA SER A 564 1.61 -31.61 37.14
C SER A 564 0.81 -32.73 36.45
N MET A 565 -0.02 -32.41 35.46
CA MET A 565 -0.78 -33.40 34.69
C MET A 565 0.10 -34.08 33.63
N PRO A 566 0.03 -35.41 33.45
CA PRO A 566 0.81 -36.07 32.42
C PRO A 566 0.27 -35.72 31.03
N PRO A 567 1.12 -35.24 30.10
CA PRO A 567 0.67 -34.94 28.75
C PRO A 567 0.42 -36.22 27.97
N THR A 568 -0.49 -36.13 27.00
CA THR A 568 -0.76 -37.16 26.00
C THR A 568 -0.59 -36.56 24.60
N PRO A 569 -0.46 -37.37 23.53
CA PRO A 569 -0.38 -36.84 22.18
C PRO A 569 -1.55 -35.89 21.83
N SER A 570 -2.77 -36.17 22.32
CA SER A 570 -3.97 -35.38 22.02
C SER A 570 -4.30 -34.30 23.06
N ALA A 571 -3.65 -34.28 24.22
CA ALA A 571 -3.84 -33.30 25.29
C ALA A 571 -2.49 -32.87 25.90
N ARG A 572 -2.00 -31.70 25.49
CA ARG A 572 -0.68 -31.16 25.85
C ARG A 572 -0.78 -30.17 27.00
N HIS A 573 -1.06 -30.68 28.20
CA HIS A 573 -1.12 -29.88 29.44
C HIS A 573 0.17 -29.11 29.70
N ASP A 574 1.29 -29.64 29.22
CA ASP A 574 2.59 -28.99 29.23
C ASP A 574 2.62 -27.71 28.41
N VAL A 575 2.18 -27.73 27.16
CA VAL A 575 2.08 -26.54 26.30
C VAL A 575 1.07 -25.54 26.87
N ALA A 576 -0.06 -26.02 27.41
CA ALA A 576 -1.04 -25.15 28.08
C ALA A 576 -0.43 -24.42 29.28
N ALA A 577 0.36 -25.11 30.11
CA ALA A 577 1.07 -24.49 31.24
C ALA A 577 2.05 -23.41 30.78
N GLU A 578 2.77 -23.63 29.67
CA GLU A 578 3.71 -22.64 29.11
C GLU A 578 3.01 -21.36 28.63
N LEU A 579 1.82 -21.49 28.02
CA LEU A 579 1.01 -20.33 27.64
C LEU A 579 0.45 -19.59 28.87
N VAL A 580 0.00 -20.31 29.90
CA VAL A 580 -0.44 -19.72 31.17
C VAL A 580 0.73 -19.03 31.89
N HIS A 581 1.94 -19.57 31.81
CA HIS A 581 3.14 -18.93 32.32
C HIS A 581 3.36 -17.54 31.68
N LEU A 582 3.25 -17.45 30.35
CA LEU A 582 3.36 -16.15 29.66
C LEU A 582 2.27 -15.17 30.10
N HIS A 583 1.02 -15.64 30.29
CA HIS A 583 -0.04 -14.80 30.83
C HIS A 583 0.27 -14.31 32.25
N ALA A 584 0.85 -15.17 33.12
CA ALA A 584 1.23 -14.82 34.49
C ALA A 584 2.32 -13.76 34.57
N HIS A 585 3.14 -13.65 33.54
CA HIS A 585 4.21 -12.65 33.41
C HIS A 585 3.84 -11.47 32.50
N THR A 586 2.62 -11.41 31.98
CA THR A 586 2.09 -10.24 31.26
C THR A 586 1.53 -9.23 32.25
N ARG A 587 2.11 -8.03 32.27
CA ARG A 587 1.79 -6.94 33.21
C ARG A 587 0.60 -6.11 32.75
N ARG A 588 0.49 -5.82 31.46
CA ARG A 588 -0.55 -4.94 30.92
C ARG A 588 -1.38 -5.63 29.85
N TYR A 589 -2.69 -5.40 29.89
CA TYR A 589 -3.63 -5.89 28.89
C TYR A 589 -4.50 -4.76 28.36
N TRP A 590 -4.85 -4.87 27.08
CA TRP A 590 -5.76 -3.98 26.40
C TRP A 590 -6.87 -4.75 25.70
N SER A 591 -7.97 -4.05 25.43
CA SER A 591 -9.02 -4.52 24.55
C SER A 591 -9.31 -3.50 23.45
N VAL A 592 -9.73 -4.00 22.29
CA VAL A 592 -10.21 -3.16 21.19
C VAL A 592 -11.52 -2.49 21.60
N ARG A 593 -11.61 -1.16 21.45
CA ARG A 593 -12.85 -0.43 21.71
C ARG A 593 -13.91 -0.79 20.67
N ARG A 594 -15.18 -0.86 21.10
CA ARG A 594 -16.33 -1.20 20.25
C ARG A 594 -17.47 -0.18 20.33
N GLY A 595 -17.22 0.96 20.98
CA GLY A 595 -18.20 2.04 21.16
C GLY A 595 -18.31 2.96 19.95
N ASP A 596 -18.84 4.15 20.18
CA ASP A 596 -19.28 5.09 19.14
C ASP A 596 -18.22 5.52 18.13
N HIS A 597 -16.91 5.42 18.36
CA HIS A 597 -15.94 5.73 17.28
C HIS A 597 -15.30 4.48 16.65
N HIS A 598 -15.43 3.31 17.29
CA HIS A 598 -14.66 2.10 16.92
C HIS A 598 -15.53 0.85 16.70
N GLY A 599 -16.85 1.02 16.72
CA GLY A 599 -17.83 -0.01 16.40
C GLY A 599 -17.75 -0.45 14.93
N ALA A 600 -18.37 -1.60 14.64
CA ALA A 600 -18.55 -2.02 13.26
C ALA A 600 -19.63 -1.17 12.59
N PHE A 601 -19.47 -0.85 11.32
CA PHE A 601 -20.47 -0.11 10.54
C PHE A 601 -20.43 -0.49 9.06
N THR A 602 -21.52 -0.19 8.36
CA THR A 602 -21.64 -0.34 6.91
C THR A 602 -21.58 1.05 6.29
N ALA A 603 -20.65 1.26 5.35
CA ALA A 603 -20.50 2.52 4.64
C ALA A 603 -21.59 2.73 3.57
N GLU A 604 -21.60 3.92 2.99
CA GLU A 604 -22.46 4.26 1.86
C GLU A 604 -22.21 3.35 0.65
N GLU A 605 -23.23 3.22 -0.20
CA GLU A 605 -23.12 2.45 -1.43
C GLU A 605 -22.15 3.10 -2.41
N ILE A 606 -21.25 2.30 -2.94
CA ILE A 606 -20.31 2.69 -3.99
C ILE A 606 -20.84 2.13 -5.32
N PRO A 607 -21.25 3.01 -6.26
CA PRO A 607 -21.64 2.59 -7.59
C PRO A 607 -20.40 2.18 -8.38
N VAL A 608 -20.38 0.93 -8.85
CA VAL A 608 -19.37 0.42 -9.76
C VAL A 608 -19.93 0.45 -11.17
N ARG A 609 -19.29 1.20 -12.06
CA ARG A 609 -19.65 1.34 -13.47
C ARG A 609 -19.11 0.19 -14.30
N GLU A 610 -19.77 -0.10 -15.42
CA GLU A 610 -19.41 -1.22 -16.30
C GLU A 610 -17.94 -1.18 -16.76
N ASN A 611 -17.47 0.01 -17.16
CA ASN A 611 -16.14 0.23 -17.70
C ASN A 611 -15.04 -0.04 -16.66
N GLU A 612 -15.30 0.33 -15.40
CA GLU A 612 -14.38 0.14 -14.27
C GLU A 612 -14.07 -1.34 -14.05
N VAL A 613 -15.01 -2.21 -14.39
CA VAL A 613 -14.87 -3.66 -14.26
C VAL A 613 -14.22 -4.27 -15.48
N ASN A 614 -14.60 -3.80 -16.68
CA ASN A 614 -14.27 -4.44 -17.93
C ASN A 614 -12.94 -3.96 -18.57
N SER A 615 -12.42 -2.77 -18.24
CA SER A 615 -11.08 -2.28 -18.63
C SER A 615 -10.66 -2.58 -20.10
N PHE A 616 -11.45 -2.11 -21.08
CA PHE A 616 -11.10 -2.24 -22.49
C PHE A 616 -11.21 -0.91 -23.25
N GLY A 617 -10.12 -0.16 -23.37
CA GLY A 617 -9.89 0.79 -24.46
C GLY A 617 -11.01 1.79 -24.74
N ILE A 618 -11.72 2.20 -23.69
CA ILE A 618 -12.91 3.03 -23.84
C ILE A 618 -12.47 4.47 -24.05
N GLY A 619 -12.71 4.98 -25.27
CA GLY A 619 -12.54 6.41 -25.54
C GLY A 619 -13.46 7.26 -24.66
N ALA A 620 -13.17 8.55 -24.55
CA ALA A 620 -13.90 9.56 -23.78
C ALA A 620 -15.41 9.62 -24.13
N GLU A 621 -15.78 9.19 -25.34
CA GLU A 621 -17.18 9.13 -25.81
C GLU A 621 -17.84 7.74 -25.60
N GLY A 622 -17.07 6.71 -25.24
CA GLY A 622 -17.55 5.33 -25.07
C GLY A 622 -17.83 4.94 -23.63
N ALA A 623 -17.54 5.81 -22.66
CA ALA A 623 -17.66 5.49 -21.25
C ALA A 623 -19.13 5.37 -20.82
N SER A 624 -19.62 4.13 -20.74
CA SER A 624 -20.92 3.79 -20.16
C SER A 624 -21.07 4.31 -18.72
N GLU A 625 -22.15 5.06 -18.45
CA GLU A 625 -22.58 5.41 -17.09
C GLU A 625 -23.33 4.25 -16.40
N GLN A 626 -23.47 3.11 -17.06
CA GLN A 626 -24.22 1.98 -16.54
C GLN A 626 -23.60 1.44 -15.24
N ILE A 627 -24.37 1.52 -14.15
CA ILE A 627 -23.99 0.89 -12.90
C ILE A 627 -24.25 -0.61 -12.98
N VAL A 628 -23.18 -1.39 -12.84
CA VAL A 628 -23.26 -2.85 -12.86
C VAL A 628 -23.42 -3.46 -11.48
N LYS A 629 -23.01 -2.74 -10.43
CA LYS A 629 -23.18 -3.17 -9.04
C LYS A 629 -23.10 -1.98 -8.10
N GLN A 630 -23.94 -1.99 -7.07
CA GLN A 630 -23.76 -1.18 -5.87
C GLN A 630 -23.06 -2.04 -4.81
N VAL A 631 -21.89 -1.61 -4.34
CA VAL A 631 -21.12 -2.31 -3.31
C VAL A 631 -21.26 -1.55 -1.99
N ARG A 632 -21.60 -2.25 -0.90
CA ARG A 632 -21.61 -1.69 0.46
C ARG A 632 -20.39 -2.18 1.23
N PRO A 633 -19.38 -1.34 1.48
CA PRO A 633 -18.25 -1.72 2.30
C PRO A 633 -18.66 -1.94 3.76
N GLU A 634 -18.14 -3.00 4.37
CA GLU A 634 -18.34 -3.30 5.79
C GLU A 634 -17.02 -3.14 6.55
N TYR A 635 -17.04 -2.32 7.59
CA TYR A 635 -15.89 -2.10 8.47
C TYR A 635 -16.13 -2.78 9.81
N LYS A 636 -15.24 -3.70 10.18
CA LYS A 636 -15.28 -4.40 11.47
C LYS A 636 -14.75 -3.49 12.59
N ALA A 637 -15.19 -3.76 13.82
CA ALA A 637 -14.62 -3.09 14.99
C ALA A 637 -13.11 -3.35 15.09
N GLY A 638 -12.33 -2.27 15.27
CA GLY A 638 -10.87 -2.33 15.30
C GLY A 638 -10.17 -2.12 13.95
N THR A 639 -10.89 -1.99 12.84
CA THR A 639 -10.27 -1.75 11.51
C THR A 639 -9.46 -0.45 11.47
N ALA A 640 -9.88 0.61 12.19
CA ALA A 640 -9.09 1.84 12.30
C ALA A 640 -7.73 1.64 12.99
N GLY A 641 -7.71 0.92 14.12
CA GLY A 641 -6.44 0.54 14.76
C GLY A 641 -5.60 -0.37 13.86
N GLY A 642 -6.23 -1.31 13.15
CA GLY A 642 -5.57 -2.15 12.16
C GLY A 642 -4.89 -1.33 11.06
N ALA A 643 -5.59 -0.35 10.49
CA ALA A 643 -5.06 0.54 9.45
C ALA A 643 -3.85 1.35 9.95
N LEU A 644 -3.89 1.84 11.19
CA LEU A 644 -2.75 2.52 11.81
C LEU A 644 -1.53 1.62 11.97
N LEU A 645 -1.71 0.32 12.27
CA LEU A 645 -0.62 -0.63 12.44
C LEU A 645 0.01 -1.11 11.12
N VAL A 646 -0.57 -0.75 9.98
CA VAL A 646 -0.08 -1.02 8.63
C VAL A 646 0.01 0.25 7.78
N TRP A 647 0.11 1.41 8.42
CA TRP A 647 0.07 2.74 7.80
C TRP A 647 1.03 2.93 6.62
N TYR A 648 2.10 2.14 6.53
CA TYR A 648 3.13 2.21 5.48
C TYR A 648 2.70 1.59 4.14
N LYS A 649 1.53 0.93 4.10
CA LYS A 649 0.97 0.31 2.90
C LYS A 649 -0.16 1.18 2.33
N GLN A 650 -0.08 1.49 1.03
CA GLN A 650 -1.11 2.24 0.32
C GLN A 650 -2.35 1.36 0.06
N GLU A 651 -2.13 0.13 -0.43
CA GLU A 651 -3.21 -0.81 -0.76
C GLU A 651 -3.34 -1.92 0.28
N MET A 652 -4.46 -1.94 1.03
CA MET A 652 -4.79 -3.04 1.92
C MET A 652 -6.30 -3.08 2.20
N SER A 653 -6.98 -4.10 1.66
CA SER A 653 -8.44 -4.25 1.82
C SER A 653 -8.84 -4.51 3.27
N ASP A 654 -8.30 -5.55 3.92
CA ASP A 654 -8.57 -5.90 5.33
C ASP A 654 -7.28 -5.79 6.20
N PRO A 655 -6.95 -4.58 6.70
CA PRO A 655 -5.76 -4.39 7.53
C PRO A 655 -5.87 -5.10 8.89
N LEU A 656 -7.08 -5.27 9.40
CA LEU A 656 -7.31 -5.96 10.66
C LEU A 656 -7.02 -7.46 10.54
N GLN A 657 -7.38 -8.08 9.42
CA GLN A 657 -7.04 -9.48 9.13
C GLN A 657 -5.52 -9.67 9.09
N TRP A 658 -4.78 -8.76 8.43
CA TRP A 658 -3.32 -8.84 8.37
C TRP A 658 -2.69 -8.73 9.77
N VAL A 659 -3.13 -7.77 10.59
CA VAL A 659 -2.65 -7.62 11.97
C VAL A 659 -2.95 -8.87 12.79
N ASN A 660 -4.16 -9.43 12.68
CA ASN A 660 -4.55 -10.64 13.41
C ASN A 660 -3.68 -11.86 13.03
N ALA A 661 -3.26 -11.96 11.78
CA ALA A 661 -2.38 -13.03 11.31
C ALA A 661 -0.93 -12.89 11.79
N ASN A 662 -0.48 -11.66 12.11
CA ASN A 662 0.92 -11.35 12.40
C ASN A 662 1.20 -10.92 13.85
N ARG A 663 0.20 -10.91 14.75
CA ARG A 663 0.38 -10.44 16.15
C ARG A 663 0.71 -11.53 17.17
N ARG A 664 0.78 -12.78 16.72
CA ARG A 664 0.90 -13.97 17.56
C ARG A 664 2.23 -14.00 18.30
N GLY A 665 2.18 -14.18 19.61
CA GLY A 665 3.33 -14.26 20.50
C GLY A 665 3.89 -12.89 20.88
N CYS A 666 4.28 -12.10 19.87
CA CYS A 666 4.89 -10.80 20.08
C CYS A 666 3.91 -9.74 20.64
N VAL A 667 2.61 -9.82 20.31
CA VAL A 667 1.59 -8.85 20.77
C VAL A 667 0.43 -9.53 21.52
N VAL A 668 0.11 -10.79 21.17
CA VAL A 668 -0.98 -11.58 21.79
C VAL A 668 -0.47 -12.98 22.09
N VAL A 669 -0.56 -13.41 23.34
CA VAL A 669 -0.34 -14.83 23.70
C VAL A 669 -1.44 -15.71 23.09
N PRO A 670 -1.11 -16.82 22.40
CA PRO A 670 -2.11 -17.73 21.83
C PRO A 670 -3.09 -18.29 22.86
N ASP A 671 -4.33 -18.59 22.43
CA ASP A 671 -5.34 -19.21 23.28
C ASP A 671 -4.88 -20.60 23.77
N VAL A 672 -4.96 -20.81 25.09
CA VAL A 672 -4.52 -22.04 25.76
C VAL A 672 -5.22 -23.31 25.23
N SER A 673 -6.41 -23.18 24.65
CA SER A 673 -7.14 -24.31 24.07
C SER A 673 -6.40 -24.93 22.87
N CYS A 674 -5.44 -24.23 22.26
CA CYS A 674 -4.67 -24.74 21.14
C CYS A 674 -3.80 -25.95 21.51
N ALA A 675 -3.55 -26.17 22.81
CA ALA A 675 -2.82 -27.31 23.33
C ALA A 675 -3.62 -28.62 23.36
N TYR A 676 -4.87 -28.61 22.87
CA TYR A 676 -5.77 -29.76 22.92
C TYR A 676 -6.34 -30.07 21.55
N SER A 677 -6.35 -31.35 21.18
CA SER A 677 -7.01 -31.81 19.97
C SER A 677 -8.53 -31.81 20.15
N PRO A 678 -9.32 -31.38 19.14
CA PRO A 678 -10.78 -31.52 19.18
C PRO A 678 -11.25 -32.98 19.27
N ARG A 679 -10.39 -33.94 18.92
CA ARG A 679 -10.69 -35.39 18.92
C ARG A 679 -9.66 -36.12 19.79
N PRO A 680 -10.09 -36.81 20.87
CA PRO A 680 -9.21 -37.67 21.65
C PRO A 680 -8.49 -38.71 20.78
N GLY A 681 -7.22 -39.00 21.10
CA GLY A 681 -6.39 -39.94 20.34
C GLY A 681 -5.77 -39.37 19.06
N VAL A 682 -6.23 -38.22 18.57
CA VAL A 682 -5.57 -37.49 17.46
C VAL A 682 -4.53 -36.54 18.05
N ALA A 683 -3.27 -36.73 17.68
CA ALA A 683 -2.19 -35.91 18.20
C ALA A 683 -2.35 -34.42 17.86
N VAL A 684 -1.99 -33.54 18.79
CA VAL A 684 -1.90 -32.10 18.54
C VAL A 684 -0.72 -31.86 17.60
N ALA A 685 -1.00 -31.28 16.45
CA ALA A 685 0.02 -31.04 15.44
C ALA A 685 1.09 -30.06 15.94
N LYS A 686 2.36 -30.36 15.62
CA LYS A 686 3.52 -29.46 15.86
C LYS A 686 3.82 -29.19 17.34
N CYS A 687 3.55 -30.14 18.24
CA CYS A 687 3.89 -30.00 19.66
C CYS A 687 5.11 -30.84 20.09
N GLY A 688 5.90 -31.39 19.16
CA GLY A 688 7.04 -32.23 19.52
C GLY A 688 8.18 -31.46 20.18
N ALA A 689 9.17 -32.19 20.70
CA ALA A 689 10.36 -31.60 21.31
C ALA A 689 11.10 -30.64 20.36
N ARG A 690 11.19 -31.01 19.07
CA ARG A 690 11.82 -30.19 18.03
C ARG A 690 11.09 -28.86 17.82
N GLU A 691 9.75 -28.88 17.75
CA GLU A 691 8.98 -27.66 17.58
C GLU A 691 9.10 -26.75 18.80
N ARG A 692 9.09 -27.32 20.01
CA ARG A 692 9.32 -26.58 21.26
C ARG A 692 10.71 -25.95 21.30
N GLU A 693 11.76 -26.68 20.96
CA GLU A 693 13.13 -26.16 20.90
C GLU A 693 13.22 -24.98 19.92
N ALA A 694 12.65 -25.13 18.73
CA ALA A 694 12.60 -24.05 17.74
C ALA A 694 11.78 -22.84 18.23
N TRP A 695 10.69 -23.06 18.96
CA TRP A 695 9.91 -21.98 19.57
C TRP A 695 10.69 -21.23 20.65
N LEU A 696 11.37 -21.93 21.55
CA LEU A 696 12.17 -21.32 22.62
C LEU A 696 13.38 -20.56 22.07
N ALA A 697 14.05 -21.12 21.05
CA ALA A 697 15.11 -20.42 20.33
C ALA A 697 14.57 -19.13 19.69
N HIS A 698 13.41 -19.20 19.03
CA HIS A 698 12.74 -18.01 18.47
C HIS A 698 12.40 -16.97 19.54
N LEU A 699 11.87 -17.39 20.70
CA LEU A 699 11.51 -16.49 21.79
C LEU A 699 12.74 -15.81 22.42
N ALA A 700 13.88 -16.50 22.44
CA ALA A 700 15.14 -15.95 22.95
C ALA A 700 15.81 -14.98 21.95
N GLU A 701 15.82 -15.33 20.66
CA GLU A 701 16.60 -14.61 19.64
C GLU A 701 15.78 -13.54 18.90
N HIS A 702 14.49 -13.81 18.65
CA HIS A 702 13.59 -13.00 17.82
C HIS A 702 12.21 -12.79 18.48
N PRO A 703 12.12 -12.42 19.78
CA PRO A 703 10.84 -12.28 20.49
C PRO A 703 9.86 -11.29 19.83
N GLU A 704 10.38 -10.29 19.13
CA GLU A 704 9.62 -9.24 18.47
C GLU A 704 8.92 -9.68 17.18
N ASP A 705 9.36 -10.79 16.59
CA ASP A 705 8.76 -11.35 15.39
C ASP A 705 7.58 -12.28 15.75
N PRO A 706 6.56 -12.41 14.87
CA PRO A 706 5.44 -13.30 15.12
C PRO A 706 5.92 -14.74 15.24
N TRP A 707 5.38 -15.52 16.19
CA TRP A 707 5.81 -16.90 16.36
C TRP A 707 5.60 -17.72 15.08
N PRO A 708 6.63 -18.43 14.56
CA PRO A 708 6.49 -19.14 13.30
C PRO A 708 5.47 -20.27 13.41
N GLN A 709 4.59 -20.41 12.41
CA GLN A 709 3.49 -21.39 12.41
C GLN A 709 3.96 -22.85 12.50
N HIS A 710 5.24 -23.14 12.26
CA HIS A 710 5.81 -24.48 12.34
C HIS A 710 6.36 -24.83 13.73
N THR A 711 6.45 -23.88 14.65
CA THR A 711 7.06 -24.05 16.00
C THR A 711 6.05 -24.46 17.08
N GLY A 712 4.78 -24.61 16.73
CA GLY A 712 3.75 -24.98 17.70
C GLY A 712 2.34 -25.01 17.13
N PRO A 713 1.34 -25.36 17.97
CA PRO A 713 -0.05 -25.48 17.57
C PRO A 713 -0.76 -24.12 17.54
N TRP A 714 -0.04 -23.04 17.21
CA TRP A 714 -0.50 -21.68 17.43
C TRP A 714 -1.67 -21.31 16.50
N GLY A 715 -2.91 -21.44 16.99
CA GLY A 715 -4.12 -21.06 16.25
C GLY A 715 -4.34 -19.54 16.20
N PRO A 716 -5.09 -19.00 15.23
CA PRO A 716 -5.43 -17.57 15.19
C PRO A 716 -6.47 -17.15 16.25
N ALA A 717 -6.97 -18.11 17.04
CA ALA A 717 -7.97 -17.88 18.06
C ALA A 717 -7.44 -16.93 19.17
N ASN A 718 -8.31 -16.00 19.56
CA ASN A 718 -8.12 -15.11 20.70
C ASN A 718 -9.53 -14.85 21.26
N ALA A 719 -10.12 -15.86 21.91
CA ALA A 719 -11.52 -15.82 22.33
C ALA A 719 -11.75 -14.73 23.38
N GLN A 720 -10.74 -14.46 24.21
CA GLN A 720 -10.78 -13.47 25.28
C GLN A 720 -10.67 -12.03 24.72
N ARG A 721 -10.27 -11.88 23.46
CA ARG A 721 -10.10 -10.60 22.73
C ARG A 721 -9.10 -9.67 23.44
N LEU A 722 -8.04 -10.27 23.98
CA LEU A 722 -6.99 -9.58 24.71
C LEU A 722 -5.85 -9.18 23.77
N ILE A 723 -5.25 -8.03 24.06
CA ILE A 723 -3.96 -7.60 23.53
C ILE A 723 -3.01 -7.51 24.73
N GLY A 724 -1.90 -8.23 24.69
CA GLY A 724 -1.01 -8.37 25.83
C GLY A 724 -0.11 -9.59 25.68
N SER A 725 1.18 -9.40 25.94
CA SER A 725 2.19 -10.44 26.07
C SER A 725 3.39 -9.87 26.85
N PRO A 726 4.27 -10.71 27.43
CA PRO A 726 5.46 -10.23 28.11
C PRO A 726 6.43 -9.53 27.15
N VAL A 727 6.42 -9.90 25.87
CA VAL A 727 7.16 -9.21 24.81
C VAL A 727 6.62 -7.79 24.63
N LEU A 728 5.30 -7.64 24.48
CA LEU A 728 4.69 -6.32 24.32
C LEU A 728 4.98 -5.41 25.53
N ASP A 729 4.97 -5.96 26.75
CA ASP A 729 5.35 -5.22 27.96
C ASP A 729 6.80 -4.72 27.91
N ALA A 730 7.74 -5.54 27.43
CA ALA A 730 9.12 -5.13 27.26
C ALA A 730 9.24 -3.98 26.25
N PHE A 731 8.49 -4.02 25.15
CA PHE A 731 8.46 -2.96 24.15
C PHE A 731 7.76 -1.70 24.65
N MET A 732 6.70 -1.81 25.46
CA MET A 732 6.07 -0.68 26.13
C MET A 732 7.03 0.00 27.10
N ALA A 733 7.71 -0.76 27.95
CA ALA A 733 8.70 -0.22 28.89
C ALA A 733 9.87 0.46 28.17
N ALA A 734 10.36 -0.15 27.07
CA ALA A 734 11.39 0.45 26.24
C ALA A 734 10.91 1.73 25.57
N HIS A 735 9.67 1.78 25.08
CA HIS A 735 9.09 2.99 24.51
C HIS A 735 9.00 4.12 25.54
N GLU A 736 8.57 3.83 26.77
CA GLU A 736 8.56 4.78 27.90
C GLU A 736 9.98 5.28 28.23
N ALA A 737 11.00 4.43 28.09
CA ALA A 737 12.41 4.80 28.23
C ALA A 737 12.99 5.56 27.01
N GLY A 738 12.20 5.75 25.94
CA GLY A 738 12.58 6.49 24.74
C GLY A 738 13.14 5.65 23.58
N TRP A 739 13.05 4.31 23.62
CA TRP A 739 13.54 3.43 22.54
C TRP A 739 12.91 3.74 21.17
N GLY A 740 11.59 3.83 21.11
CA GLY A 740 10.87 4.14 19.86
C GLY A 740 11.10 5.56 19.34
N THR A 741 11.46 6.50 20.22
CA THR A 741 11.66 7.92 19.85
C THR A 741 13.12 8.29 19.62
N ARG A 742 14.09 7.56 20.20
CA ARG A 742 15.53 7.86 20.15
C ARG A 742 16.39 6.77 19.51
N PHE A 743 16.03 5.49 19.68
CA PHE A 743 16.95 4.36 19.48
C PHE A 743 16.49 3.28 18.48
N GLY A 744 15.31 3.39 17.84
CA GLY A 744 14.79 2.51 16.76
C GLY A 744 15.66 1.31 16.28
N GLY A 745 15.60 0.19 16.99
CA GLY A 745 16.58 -0.89 16.91
C GLY A 745 16.90 -1.47 15.53
N GLY A 746 18.18 -1.47 15.16
CA GLY A 746 18.72 -2.38 14.14
C GLY A 746 19.21 -3.68 14.78
N ARG A 747 19.19 -4.81 14.05
CA ARG A 747 19.84 -6.06 14.51
C ARG A 747 21.37 -5.96 14.56
N ASP A 748 21.95 -5.05 13.78
CA ASP A 748 23.40 -4.92 13.61
C ASP A 748 24.07 -4.11 14.74
N GLU A 749 23.29 -3.65 15.73
CA GLU A 749 23.74 -2.87 16.89
C GLU A 749 23.31 -3.61 18.18
N GLU A 750 23.81 -4.84 18.38
CA GLU A 750 23.44 -5.72 19.51
C GLU A 750 23.65 -5.09 20.91
N ASP A 751 24.44 -4.02 20.98
CA ASP A 751 24.82 -3.29 22.19
C ASP A 751 24.16 -1.91 22.34
N GLU A 752 23.14 -1.55 21.54
CA GLU A 752 22.43 -0.28 21.74
C GLU A 752 21.70 -0.26 23.11
N PRO A 753 22.01 0.72 24.00
CA PRO A 753 21.35 0.83 25.29
C PRO A 753 19.83 0.98 25.14
N GLY A 754 19.07 0.11 25.82
CA GLY A 754 17.60 0.18 25.85
C GLY A 754 16.86 -0.78 24.93
N ARG A 755 17.55 -1.71 24.23
CA ARG A 755 16.88 -2.73 23.42
C ARG A 755 15.88 -3.51 24.29
N PRO A 756 14.59 -3.61 23.89
CA PRO A 756 13.62 -4.42 24.61
C PRO A 756 14.12 -5.86 24.69
N ARG A 757 14.27 -6.37 25.92
CA ARG A 757 14.59 -7.78 26.20
C ARG A 757 13.46 -8.38 27.02
N LEU A 758 13.15 -9.64 26.76
CA LEU A 758 12.23 -10.38 27.60
C LEU A 758 12.81 -10.47 29.01
N ASP A 759 11.94 -10.34 30.02
CA ASP A 759 12.34 -10.48 31.42
C ASP A 759 12.96 -11.88 31.62
N PRO A 760 14.20 -11.99 32.13
CA PRO A 760 14.89 -13.28 32.28
C PRO A 760 14.05 -14.31 33.04
N ASP A 761 13.27 -13.86 34.03
CA ASP A 761 12.40 -14.73 34.84
C ASP A 761 11.34 -15.47 33.99
N VAL A 762 10.95 -14.89 32.85
CA VAL A 762 10.01 -15.53 31.90
C VAL A 762 10.69 -16.70 31.19
N LEU A 763 11.96 -16.54 30.81
CA LEU A 763 12.71 -17.57 30.08
C LEU A 763 13.19 -18.68 31.01
N THR A 764 13.63 -18.35 32.24
CA THR A 764 14.18 -19.32 33.19
C THR A 764 13.23 -20.50 33.42
N TRP A 765 11.96 -20.23 33.72
CA TRP A 765 10.99 -21.31 33.95
C TRP A 765 10.72 -22.15 32.70
N LEU A 766 10.68 -21.51 31.51
CA LEU A 766 10.46 -22.20 30.24
C LEU A 766 11.65 -23.10 29.87
N LEU A 767 12.88 -22.65 30.14
CA LEU A 767 14.12 -23.37 29.80
C LEU A 767 14.42 -24.50 30.80
N ASP A 768 14.19 -24.29 32.09
CA ASP A 768 14.51 -25.26 33.15
C ASP A 768 13.57 -26.48 33.16
N ARG A 769 12.45 -26.40 32.43
CA ARG A 769 11.48 -27.48 32.35
C ARG A 769 11.95 -28.60 31.42
N LYS A 770 12.17 -29.79 31.98
CA LYS A 770 12.41 -31.02 31.20
C LYS A 770 11.15 -31.42 30.43
N HIS A 771 11.27 -31.59 29.12
CA HIS A 771 10.19 -32.13 28.28
C HIS A 771 10.05 -33.64 28.58
N PRO A 772 8.84 -34.20 28.73
CA PRO A 772 8.64 -35.60 29.12
C PRO A 772 9.10 -36.65 28.09
N GLU A 773 9.66 -36.23 26.96
CA GLU A 773 10.32 -37.10 25.96
C GLU A 773 11.87 -37.03 26.03
N CYS A 774 12.43 -36.40 27.07
CA CYS A 774 13.87 -36.22 27.27
C CYS A 774 14.39 -37.04 28.46
#